data_AF-A0A5C7W2U7-F1
#
_entry.id   AF-A0A5C7W2U7-F1
#
_cell.length_a   1.000
_cell.length_b   1.000
_cell.length_c   1.000
_cell.angle_alpha   90.00
_cell.angle_beta   90.00
_cell.angle_gamma   90.00
#
_symmetry.space_group_name_H-M   'P 1'
#
loop_
_entity.id
_entity.type
_entity.pdbx_description
1 polymer ?
#
loop_
_entity_poly.entity_id
_entity_poly.type
_entity_poly.pdbx_seq_one_letter_code
_entity_poly.pdbx_strand_id
1 'polypeptide(L)'
;MPVGFLTATQRERYGRYPDTLSADELARYFYLDDEDREWIATKRRDSHRLGYALQLTTVRFLGTFLEDPAAVPDAVLQVLSSQLGVADPACVRAYRESDQRWRHTREIRARYGYREFADRGVRFRLGRWLCALCWTGTDRPGALFGHAIGWLGGYKVLLPGVTVLERFVAEVRSRMELRLWRRLVRGVTPAQRQCLDDLLKPVEGSRQSWLDQLRKGPVRVSAPALVLALQRIETVRGLGIKLPGSPVPPGRIAALARFAGTVKVSAVARLPDLRRTATLAAFVHCLEAGAQDDALDVLDQLLRELFSKAEKEDRKVRQRGLKDLDRAASTLAEACRLLLDPDVPDDRLRERVHAVIGRDALAQALQEVYRLVRPPDDVFFNQLEARKATVSRFLPTLLRVIRFDANPTAQALLQALRWLQERPGQEPPLAIVGKAWQRHVIQTDGRINATAYTLCALDRLRVALRRRDVFISPSWRYADPRAGLLAGTEWEANRPLVCRSLGLSVQPETTLAALTQELDETYRRVAARLPENDAVRFEVIGDKTELVLRPLEALAEPTSLKALRHAVKARMPRVDLPEILLEIAARTGCMEAFTHLTERTARAADLTTSLCAVLLAEACNTGPEPLVCPDIPSLKRDRLMWVGQNYVRDETLMACNAELVSAQNRISLARVWGGGEVASADGMRFVVPVRTIHAGPNPKYFNRGRGVTWYNLLSDQCTGLNAITVPGTLRDSLVLLAVVLEQQTELQPTRIMTDTGAYSDVVFGLFRLLGYRFSPRLADIGGTRFWRVDPQADYGRLNALARQRVNPDRIIPHWDDVLRLVGSLKLGLVPAMSIMRTLQVDEHPTRLAQAIAEIGRIDKTIHALNFIDDETRRRDTLLQLNLGEGRHSLAREVFHGKRGELFQRYREGQEDLLSALGLVVNMIVLWNTLYLDAVLAQLRREGFPVRVEDEARLSPFGHEHINMLGRYSFSVPEAVARGELRPLNPDGDA
;
A
#
# COMPACT_ATOMS: atom_id res chain seq x y z
N MET A 1 4.77 10.81 40.13
CA MET A 1 4.02 11.18 38.90
C MET A 1 3.36 9.93 38.35
N PRO A 2 2.02 9.86 38.20
CA PRO A 2 1.36 8.67 37.71
C PRO A 2 1.72 8.46 36.23
N VAL A 3 2.49 7.41 35.94
CA VAL A 3 2.96 7.03 34.60
C VAL A 3 1.94 6.11 33.91
N GLY A 4 0.65 6.34 34.18
CA GLY A 4 -0.41 5.46 33.71
C GLY A 4 -0.61 5.62 32.21
N PHE A 5 -0.41 4.57 31.44
CA PHE A 5 -0.81 4.52 30.03
C PHE A 5 -1.89 3.47 29.77
N LEU A 6 -2.12 2.55 30.72
CA LEU A 6 -3.23 1.61 30.67
C LEU A 6 -4.56 2.30 31.00
N THR A 7 -5.63 1.86 30.34
CA THR A 7 -7.02 2.20 30.70
C THR A 7 -7.40 1.59 32.06
N ALA A 8 -8.49 2.05 32.66
CA ALA A 8 -8.98 1.49 33.93
C ALA A 8 -9.28 -0.01 33.77
N THR A 9 -9.99 -0.38 32.71
CA THR A 9 -10.32 -1.77 32.37
C THR A 9 -9.08 -2.64 32.12
N GLN A 10 -8.05 -2.11 31.44
CA GLN A 10 -6.78 -2.85 31.25
C GLN A 10 -6.05 -3.09 32.57
N ARG A 11 -6.10 -2.15 33.53
CA ARG A 11 -5.55 -2.38 34.88
C ARG A 11 -6.35 -3.39 35.67
N GLU A 12 -7.67 -3.36 35.56
CA GLU A 12 -8.56 -4.30 36.25
C GLU A 12 -8.41 -5.74 35.75
N ARG A 13 -8.15 -5.94 34.45
CA ARG A 13 -7.92 -7.26 33.87
C ARG A 13 -6.53 -7.84 34.17
N TYR A 14 -5.57 -7.02 34.60
CA TYR A 14 -4.19 -7.47 34.81
C TYR A 14 -4.08 -8.42 36.00
N GLY A 15 -3.63 -9.66 35.75
CA GLY A 15 -3.48 -10.68 36.79
C GLY A 15 -4.81 -11.15 37.39
N ARG A 16 -5.92 -11.03 36.63
CA ARG A 16 -7.25 -11.51 37.02
C ARG A 16 -7.86 -12.41 35.95
N TYR A 17 -8.79 -13.26 36.36
CA TYR A 17 -9.55 -14.11 35.45
C TYR A 17 -10.50 -13.29 34.57
N PRO A 18 -10.72 -13.70 33.31
CA PRO A 18 -11.82 -13.18 32.50
C PRO A 18 -13.17 -13.68 33.04
N ASP A 19 -14.25 -12.98 32.69
CA ASP A 19 -15.61 -13.32 33.14
C ASP A 19 -16.08 -14.70 32.64
N THR A 20 -15.53 -15.16 31.51
CA THR A 20 -15.79 -16.49 30.93
C THR A 20 -14.51 -17.12 30.42
N LEU A 21 -14.38 -18.44 30.57
CA LEU A 21 -13.26 -19.25 30.07
C LEU A 21 -13.78 -20.24 29.03
N SER A 22 -13.06 -20.38 27.93
CA SER A 22 -13.39 -21.37 26.89
C SER A 22 -13.00 -22.79 27.31
N ALA A 23 -13.64 -23.79 26.69
CA ALA A 23 -13.32 -25.20 26.92
C ALA A 23 -11.86 -25.51 26.57
N ASP A 24 -11.33 -24.90 25.50
CA ASP A 24 -9.93 -25.07 25.08
C ASP A 24 -8.93 -24.50 26.10
N GLU A 25 -9.23 -23.35 26.70
CA GLU A 25 -8.39 -22.75 27.76
C GLU A 25 -8.39 -23.62 29.02
N LEU A 26 -9.55 -24.17 29.39
CA LEU A 26 -9.68 -25.11 30.50
C LEU A 26 -8.86 -26.38 30.26
N ALA A 27 -8.95 -26.97 29.07
CA ALA A 27 -8.19 -28.15 28.70
C ALA A 27 -6.67 -27.89 28.65
N ARG A 28 -6.26 -26.69 28.23
CA ARG A 28 -4.83 -26.37 28.02
C ARG A 28 -4.09 -25.97 29.29
N TYR A 29 -4.70 -25.17 30.16
CA TYR A 29 -3.99 -24.56 31.30
C TYR A 29 -4.36 -25.17 32.66
N PHE A 30 -5.51 -25.86 32.75
CA PHE A 30 -6.04 -26.40 33.99
C PHE A 30 -6.04 -27.93 34.03
N TYR A 31 -5.40 -28.56 33.04
CA TYR A 31 -5.08 -29.98 33.09
C TYR A 31 -3.91 -30.25 34.03
N LEU A 32 -4.08 -31.23 34.93
CA LEU A 32 -3.04 -31.74 35.81
C LEU A 32 -2.46 -33.03 35.22
N ASP A 33 -1.17 -33.01 34.92
CA ASP A 33 -0.45 -34.20 34.47
C ASP A 33 -0.19 -35.19 35.61
N ASP A 34 0.38 -36.35 35.30
CA ASP A 34 0.58 -37.41 36.28
C ASP A 34 1.55 -36.98 37.41
N GLU A 35 2.57 -36.18 37.09
CA GLU A 35 3.53 -35.67 38.07
C GLU A 35 2.86 -34.65 39.02
N ASP A 36 2.01 -33.77 38.48
CA ASP A 36 1.20 -32.84 39.25
C ASP A 36 0.28 -33.62 40.22
N ARG A 37 -0.39 -34.67 39.73
CA ARG A 37 -1.35 -35.47 40.51
C ARG A 37 -0.67 -36.24 41.63
N GLU A 38 0.44 -36.92 41.35
CA GLU A 38 1.25 -37.61 42.35
C GLU A 38 1.70 -36.65 43.45
N TRP A 39 2.16 -35.46 43.05
CA TRP A 39 2.62 -34.46 44.02
C TRP A 39 1.48 -33.87 44.85
N ILE A 40 0.35 -33.54 44.22
CA ILE A 40 -0.83 -33.01 44.91
C ILE A 40 -1.40 -34.05 45.90
N ALA A 41 -1.35 -35.35 45.57
CA ALA A 41 -1.83 -36.42 46.44
C ALA A 41 -1.11 -36.47 47.80
N THR A 42 0.14 -35.97 47.89
CA THR A 42 0.90 -35.87 49.15
C THR A 42 0.29 -34.91 50.18
N LYS A 43 -0.63 -34.02 49.77
CA LYS A 43 -1.29 -33.09 50.68
C LYS A 43 -2.41 -33.82 51.46
N ARG A 44 -2.42 -33.65 52.79
CA ARG A 44 -3.24 -34.47 53.72
C ARG A 44 -4.76 -34.22 53.69
N ARG A 45 -5.22 -33.05 53.23
CA ARG A 45 -6.65 -32.67 53.23
C ARG A 45 -7.09 -32.34 51.81
N ASP A 46 -8.33 -32.65 51.47
CA ASP A 46 -8.89 -32.32 50.15
C ASP A 46 -8.89 -30.81 49.89
N SER A 47 -9.12 -29.99 50.92
CA SER A 47 -8.97 -28.53 50.84
C SER A 47 -7.55 -28.10 50.45
N HIS A 48 -6.52 -28.78 50.97
CA HIS A 48 -5.13 -28.49 50.63
C HIS A 48 -4.73 -29.03 49.26
N ARG A 49 -5.29 -30.17 48.83
CA ARG A 49 -5.09 -30.74 47.50
C ARG A 49 -5.67 -29.82 46.43
N LEU A 50 -6.95 -29.47 46.57
CA LEU A 50 -7.65 -28.55 45.68
C LEU A 50 -7.00 -27.15 45.71
N GLY A 51 -6.65 -26.65 46.90
CA GLY A 51 -5.98 -25.36 47.07
C GLY A 51 -4.59 -25.28 46.43
N TYR A 52 -3.80 -26.35 46.48
CA TYR A 52 -2.51 -26.42 45.80
C TYR A 52 -2.69 -26.43 44.28
N ALA A 53 -3.61 -27.27 43.78
CA ALA A 53 -3.93 -27.36 42.36
C ALA A 53 -4.41 -26.01 41.79
N LEU A 54 -5.26 -25.30 42.55
CA LEU A 54 -5.72 -23.97 42.19
C LEU A 54 -4.56 -22.98 42.08
N GLN A 55 -3.65 -22.93 43.04
CA GLN A 55 -2.50 -22.02 42.95
C GLN A 55 -1.58 -22.36 41.78
N LEU A 56 -1.37 -23.66 41.51
CA LEU A 56 -0.52 -24.13 40.41
C LEU A 56 -1.11 -23.75 39.05
N THR A 57 -2.39 -24.04 38.82
CA THR A 57 -3.04 -23.74 37.53
C THR A 57 -3.31 -22.25 37.38
N THR A 58 -3.58 -21.53 38.47
CA THR A 58 -3.69 -20.06 38.46
C THR A 58 -2.39 -19.40 38.04
N VAL A 59 -1.23 -19.82 38.57
CA VAL A 59 0.06 -19.24 38.16
C VAL A 59 0.46 -19.65 36.73
N ARG A 60 0.02 -20.82 36.23
CA ARG A 60 0.18 -21.22 34.82
C ARG A 60 -0.64 -20.34 33.88
N PHE A 61 -1.87 -20.04 34.25
CA PHE A 61 -2.80 -19.26 33.42
C PHE A 61 -2.55 -17.75 33.52
N LEU A 62 -2.54 -17.19 34.74
CA LEU A 62 -2.42 -15.75 34.98
C LEU A 62 -0.96 -15.26 35.05
N GLY A 63 0.00 -16.14 35.29
CA GLY A 63 1.40 -15.75 35.52
C GLY A 63 1.65 -15.10 36.89
N THR A 64 0.67 -15.10 37.80
CA THR A 64 0.78 -14.60 39.18
C THR A 64 -0.12 -15.42 40.11
N PHE A 65 0.12 -15.31 41.42
CA PHE A 65 -0.79 -15.83 42.44
C PHE A 65 -1.83 -14.76 42.81
N LEU A 66 -3.04 -15.18 43.12
CA LEU A 66 -4.10 -14.30 43.63
C LEU A 66 -3.90 -14.05 45.15
N GLU A 67 -4.27 -12.85 45.60
CA GLU A 67 -4.35 -12.55 47.04
C GLU A 67 -5.36 -13.46 47.74
N ASP A 68 -6.49 -13.70 47.09
CA ASP A 68 -7.44 -14.73 47.48
C ASP A 68 -7.32 -15.94 46.53
N PRO A 69 -6.74 -17.07 46.97
CA PRO A 69 -6.58 -18.26 46.14
C PRO A 69 -7.91 -18.93 45.75
N ALA A 70 -9.03 -18.54 46.39
CA ALA A 70 -10.36 -19.02 46.05
C ALA A 70 -11.11 -18.09 45.08
N ALA A 71 -10.57 -16.91 44.73
CA ALA A 71 -11.18 -15.98 43.77
C ALA A 71 -10.95 -16.41 42.31
N VAL A 72 -11.42 -17.62 41.99
CA VAL A 72 -11.34 -18.24 40.66
C VAL A 72 -12.75 -18.47 40.09
N PRO A 73 -12.93 -18.55 38.76
CA PRO A 73 -14.22 -18.90 38.18
C PRO A 73 -14.69 -20.31 38.59
N ASP A 74 -16.00 -20.49 38.77
CA ASP A 74 -16.59 -21.77 39.20
C ASP A 74 -16.25 -22.93 38.25
N ALA A 75 -16.13 -22.65 36.95
CA ALA A 75 -15.72 -23.64 35.96
C ALA A 75 -14.33 -24.24 36.26
N VAL A 76 -13.38 -23.42 36.75
CA VAL A 76 -12.03 -23.88 37.14
C VAL A 76 -12.12 -24.78 38.37
N LEU A 77 -12.94 -24.40 39.36
CA LEU A 77 -13.16 -25.20 40.55
C LEU A 77 -13.73 -26.58 40.22
N GLN A 78 -14.75 -26.63 39.36
CA GLN A 78 -15.39 -27.88 38.93
C GLN A 78 -14.44 -28.79 38.15
N VAL A 79 -13.64 -28.23 37.23
CA VAL A 79 -12.67 -28.99 36.43
C VAL A 79 -11.59 -29.60 37.32
N LEU A 80 -11.06 -28.85 38.28
CA LEU A 80 -10.00 -29.33 39.16
C LEU A 80 -10.52 -30.29 40.24
N SER A 81 -11.71 -30.05 40.80
CA SER A 81 -12.33 -30.97 41.75
C SER A 81 -12.61 -32.33 41.11
N SER A 82 -13.07 -32.33 39.86
CA SER A 82 -13.31 -33.55 39.09
C SER A 82 -12.02 -34.31 38.80
N GLN A 83 -10.94 -33.62 38.40
CA GLN A 83 -9.63 -34.24 38.15
C GLN A 83 -8.99 -34.85 39.40
N LEU A 84 -9.23 -34.27 40.58
CA LEU A 84 -8.66 -34.71 41.86
C LEU A 84 -9.56 -35.65 42.66
N GLY A 85 -10.80 -35.91 42.20
CA GLY A 85 -11.78 -36.72 42.92
C GLY A 85 -12.28 -36.09 44.24
N VAL A 86 -12.30 -34.75 44.33
CA VAL A 86 -12.77 -34.02 45.52
C VAL A 86 -14.29 -33.85 45.46
N ALA A 87 -15.01 -34.43 46.43
CA ALA A 87 -16.47 -34.47 46.43
C ALA A 87 -17.14 -33.12 46.72
N ASP A 88 -16.53 -32.26 47.55
CA ASP A 88 -17.06 -30.93 47.89
C ASP A 88 -16.06 -29.82 47.48
N PRO A 89 -16.29 -29.12 46.36
CA PRO A 89 -15.47 -27.97 45.96
C PRO A 89 -15.48 -26.81 46.98
N ALA A 90 -16.51 -26.70 47.83
CA ALA A 90 -16.60 -25.64 48.84
C ALA A 90 -15.54 -25.78 49.95
N CYS A 91 -14.90 -26.96 50.08
CA CYS A 91 -13.80 -27.18 51.02
C CYS A 91 -12.60 -26.23 50.81
N VAL A 92 -12.48 -25.60 49.63
CA VAL A 92 -11.47 -24.57 49.33
C VAL A 92 -11.53 -23.37 50.30
N ARG A 93 -12.69 -23.10 50.92
CA ARG A 93 -12.83 -22.05 51.95
C ARG A 93 -11.92 -22.30 53.16
N ALA A 94 -11.80 -23.55 53.59
CA ALA A 94 -10.89 -23.93 54.68
C ALA A 94 -9.40 -23.79 54.28
N TYR A 95 -9.10 -23.85 52.98
CA TYR A 95 -7.75 -23.56 52.47
C TYR A 95 -7.45 -22.06 52.43
N ARG A 96 -8.44 -21.24 52.08
CA ARG A 96 -8.34 -19.77 52.10
C ARG A 96 -7.91 -19.26 53.47
N GLU A 97 -8.44 -19.83 54.53
CA GLU A 97 -8.14 -19.46 55.94
C GLU A 97 -6.83 -20.08 56.47
N SER A 98 -6.19 -20.97 55.73
CA SER A 98 -5.00 -21.69 56.17
C SER A 98 -3.70 -20.98 55.79
N ASP A 99 -2.74 -20.93 56.73
CA ASP A 99 -1.36 -20.48 56.46
C ASP A 99 -0.60 -21.37 55.46
N GLN A 100 -1.09 -22.59 55.19
CA GLN A 100 -0.49 -23.48 54.19
C GLN A 100 -0.49 -22.87 52.79
N ARG A 101 -1.40 -21.92 52.51
CA ARG A 101 -1.45 -21.22 51.22
C ARG A 101 -0.13 -20.55 50.85
N TRP A 102 0.57 -19.96 51.83
CA TRP A 102 1.85 -19.29 51.61
C TRP A 102 3.00 -20.28 51.42
N ARG A 103 2.95 -21.41 52.12
CA ARG A 103 3.93 -22.48 51.99
C ARG A 103 3.84 -23.13 50.60
N HIS A 104 2.62 -23.40 50.15
CA HIS A 104 2.35 -23.94 48.82
C HIS A 104 2.82 -22.99 47.71
N THR A 105 2.60 -21.67 47.82
CA THR A 105 3.13 -20.70 46.85
C THR A 105 4.66 -20.78 46.73
N ARG A 106 5.38 -20.88 47.85
CA ARG A 106 6.85 -21.03 47.85
C ARG A 106 7.29 -22.36 47.24
N GLU A 107 6.57 -23.42 47.57
CA GLU A 107 6.84 -24.77 47.08
C GLU A 107 6.62 -24.89 45.57
N ILE A 108 5.51 -24.36 45.06
CA ILE A 108 5.19 -24.29 43.63
C ILE A 108 6.30 -23.54 42.89
N ARG A 109 6.76 -22.41 43.43
CA ARG A 109 7.83 -21.64 42.80
C ARG A 109 9.13 -22.43 42.69
N ALA A 110 9.55 -23.07 43.79
CA ALA A 110 10.78 -23.85 43.83
C ALA A 110 10.73 -25.07 42.89
N ARG A 111 9.61 -25.81 42.90
CA ARG A 111 9.45 -27.03 42.10
C ARG A 111 9.31 -26.75 40.61
N TYR A 112 8.44 -25.82 40.23
CA TYR A 112 8.12 -25.57 38.82
C TYR A 112 8.99 -24.51 38.14
N GLY A 113 9.97 -23.96 38.88
CA GLY A 113 10.99 -23.06 38.37
C GLY A 113 10.53 -21.61 38.17
N TYR A 114 9.55 -21.14 38.96
CA TYR A 114 9.07 -19.76 38.87
C TYR A 114 9.99 -18.78 39.60
N ARG A 115 10.31 -17.68 38.93
CA ARG A 115 11.20 -16.61 39.40
C ARG A 115 10.42 -15.35 39.75
N GLU A 116 10.94 -14.55 40.66
CA GLU A 116 10.38 -13.23 40.94
C GLU A 116 10.91 -12.17 39.98
N PHE A 117 10.10 -11.16 39.68
CA PHE A 117 10.55 -9.99 38.91
C PHE A 117 11.72 -9.25 39.57
N ALA A 118 11.82 -9.32 40.91
CA ALA A 118 12.90 -8.74 41.69
C ALA A 118 14.21 -9.55 41.62
N ASP A 119 14.19 -10.78 41.10
CA ASP A 119 15.37 -11.63 41.03
C ASP A 119 16.47 -11.01 40.17
N ARG A 120 17.72 -11.25 40.58
CA ARG A 120 18.91 -10.72 39.90
C ARG A 120 18.92 -11.12 38.42
N GLY A 121 19.09 -10.11 37.56
CA GLY A 121 19.23 -10.26 36.11
C GLY A 121 17.93 -10.30 35.31
N VAL A 122 16.76 -10.51 35.93
CA VAL A 122 15.46 -10.56 35.23
C VAL A 122 15.15 -9.21 34.59
N ARG A 123 15.14 -8.14 35.39
CA ARG A 123 14.92 -6.76 34.90
C ARG A 123 15.91 -6.36 33.80
N PHE A 124 17.16 -6.82 33.89
CA PHE A 124 18.17 -6.52 32.88
C PHE A 124 17.88 -7.22 31.54
N ARG A 125 17.57 -8.53 31.56
CA ARG A 125 17.26 -9.31 30.35
C ARG A 125 15.99 -8.81 29.67
N LEU A 126 14.91 -8.63 30.43
CA LEU A 126 13.66 -8.06 29.92
C LEU A 126 13.91 -6.64 29.38
N GLY A 127 14.62 -5.81 30.13
CA GLY A 127 14.96 -4.45 29.70
C GLY A 127 15.76 -4.42 28.40
N ARG A 128 16.74 -5.32 28.22
CA ARG A 128 17.53 -5.42 26.98
C ARG A 128 16.65 -5.84 25.79
N TRP A 129 15.74 -6.79 25.98
CA TRP A 129 14.82 -7.24 24.96
C TRP A 129 13.82 -6.14 24.56
N LEU A 130 13.18 -5.49 25.55
CA LEU A 130 12.28 -4.35 25.30
C LEU A 130 13.01 -3.15 24.67
N CYS A 131 14.28 -2.90 25.03
CA CYS A 131 15.10 -1.88 24.36
C CYS A 131 15.30 -2.20 22.87
N ALA A 132 15.51 -3.48 22.52
CA ALA A 132 15.68 -3.90 21.14
C ALA A 132 14.38 -3.68 20.34
N LEU A 133 13.24 -4.10 20.87
CA LEU A 133 11.91 -3.86 20.28
C LEU A 133 11.61 -2.37 20.09
N CYS A 134 11.86 -1.56 21.14
CA CYS A 134 11.73 -0.10 21.07
C CYS A 134 12.63 0.53 20.01
N TRP A 135 13.84 0.00 19.83
CA TRP A 135 14.79 0.51 18.86
C TRP A 135 14.32 0.21 17.44
N THR A 136 13.90 -1.04 17.17
CA THR A 136 13.52 -1.52 15.83
C THR A 136 12.17 -1.03 15.34
N GLY A 137 11.26 -0.59 16.23
CA GLY A 137 10.03 0.11 15.81
C GLY A 137 8.83 -0.03 16.75
N THR A 138 8.80 -1.06 17.60
CA THR A 138 7.70 -1.30 18.54
C THR A 138 7.86 -0.42 19.76
N ASP A 139 7.31 0.79 19.70
CA ASP A 139 7.51 1.80 20.74
C ASP A 139 6.23 2.18 21.52
N ARG A 140 5.09 1.57 21.14
CA ARG A 140 3.79 1.72 21.80
C ARG A 140 3.85 1.13 23.21
N PRO A 141 3.51 1.88 24.27
CA PRO A 141 3.64 1.40 25.64
C PRO A 141 2.71 0.23 25.96
N GLY A 142 1.48 0.20 25.44
CA GLY A 142 0.57 -0.94 25.58
C GLY A 142 1.09 -2.21 24.92
N ALA A 143 1.60 -2.11 23.69
CA ALA A 143 2.20 -3.26 23.00
C ALA A 143 3.45 -3.77 23.72
N LEU A 144 4.34 -2.87 24.17
CA LEU A 144 5.50 -3.24 24.98
C LEU A 144 5.12 -3.87 26.32
N PHE A 145 4.02 -3.43 26.91
CA PHE A 145 3.46 -4.01 28.14
C PHE A 145 2.93 -5.43 27.88
N GLY A 146 2.17 -5.65 26.81
CA GLY A 146 1.72 -6.98 26.40
C GLY A 146 2.89 -7.91 26.05
N HIS A 147 3.88 -7.42 25.31
CA HIS A 147 5.13 -8.13 25.05
C HIS A 147 5.88 -8.47 26.33
N ALA A 148 5.93 -7.54 27.31
CA ALA A 148 6.54 -7.80 28.59
C ALA A 148 5.79 -8.89 29.37
N ILE A 149 4.45 -8.90 29.36
CA ILE A 149 3.64 -9.99 29.95
C ILE A 149 3.98 -11.33 29.30
N GLY A 150 3.95 -11.39 27.96
CA GLY A 150 4.26 -12.62 27.22
C GLY A 150 5.68 -13.13 27.48
N TRP A 151 6.66 -12.22 27.57
CA TRP A 151 8.02 -12.57 27.94
C TRP A 151 8.11 -13.07 29.38
N LEU A 152 7.47 -12.41 30.35
CA LEU A 152 7.47 -12.85 31.74
C LEU A 152 6.85 -14.25 31.88
N GLY A 153 5.70 -14.50 31.25
CA GLY A 153 5.06 -15.81 31.22
C GLY A 153 5.94 -16.89 30.57
N GLY A 154 6.49 -16.61 29.38
CA GLY A 154 7.33 -17.57 28.65
C GLY A 154 8.64 -17.95 29.36
N TYR A 155 9.19 -17.07 30.19
CA TYR A 155 10.39 -17.31 30.99
C TYR A 155 10.09 -17.69 32.45
N LYS A 156 8.83 -18.05 32.77
CA LYS A 156 8.36 -18.42 34.11
C LYS A 156 8.72 -17.37 35.19
N VAL A 157 8.59 -16.10 34.86
CA VAL A 157 8.75 -14.99 35.81
C VAL A 157 7.37 -14.52 36.25
N LEU A 158 7.14 -14.46 37.56
CA LEU A 158 5.89 -13.98 38.13
C LEU A 158 5.63 -12.52 37.74
N LEU A 159 4.41 -12.23 37.32
CA LEU A 159 3.99 -10.88 36.97
C LEU A 159 4.12 -9.97 38.22
N PRO A 160 4.85 -8.85 38.13
CA PRO A 160 4.90 -7.88 39.22
C PRO A 160 3.58 -7.08 39.27
N GLY A 161 3.37 -6.27 40.31
CA GLY A 161 2.22 -5.37 40.35
C GLY A 161 2.12 -4.48 39.10
N VAL A 162 0.89 -4.22 38.62
CA VAL A 162 0.63 -3.50 37.35
C VAL A 162 1.40 -2.19 37.24
N THR A 163 1.47 -1.43 38.32
CA THR A 163 2.17 -0.13 38.38
C THR A 163 3.68 -0.26 38.29
N VAL A 164 4.26 -1.37 38.75
CA VAL A 164 5.68 -1.68 38.66
C VAL A 164 6.05 -1.96 37.20
N LEU A 165 5.24 -2.77 36.50
CA LEU A 165 5.47 -3.08 35.10
C LEU A 165 5.21 -1.86 34.19
N GLU A 166 4.15 -1.09 34.44
CA GLU A 166 3.88 0.17 33.73
C GLU A 166 5.08 1.12 33.84
N ARG A 167 5.61 1.32 35.06
CA ARG A 167 6.77 2.17 35.30
C ARG A 167 8.02 1.65 34.60
N PHE A 168 8.27 0.34 34.68
CA PHE A 168 9.44 -0.27 34.04
C PHE A 168 9.41 -0.13 32.52
N VAL A 169 8.26 -0.38 31.89
CA VAL A 169 8.08 -0.16 30.44
C VAL A 169 8.33 1.30 30.11
N ALA A 170 7.74 2.24 30.84
CA ALA A 170 7.93 3.67 30.61
C ALA A 170 9.38 4.14 30.77
N GLU A 171 10.12 3.58 31.73
CA GLU A 171 11.56 3.83 31.93
C GLU A 171 12.39 3.37 30.73
N VAL A 172 12.21 2.12 30.28
CA VAL A 172 12.89 1.57 29.09
C VAL A 172 12.64 2.46 27.87
N ARG A 173 11.40 2.86 27.70
CA ARG A 173 10.91 3.63 26.56
C ARG A 173 11.49 5.05 26.55
N SER A 174 11.50 5.72 27.70
CA SER A 174 12.12 7.05 27.89
C SER A 174 13.63 7.00 27.67
N ARG A 175 14.27 5.93 28.13
CA ARG A 175 15.71 5.69 27.90
C ARG A 175 16.02 5.57 26.42
N MET A 176 15.18 4.90 25.63
CA MET A 176 15.37 4.74 24.19
C MET A 176 15.11 6.03 23.40
N GLU A 177 14.16 6.86 23.83
CA GLU A 177 13.96 8.21 23.26
C GLU A 177 15.16 9.13 23.50
N LEU A 178 15.64 9.19 24.75
CA LEU A 178 16.83 9.98 25.07
C LEU A 178 18.05 9.47 24.29
N ARG A 179 18.19 8.15 24.14
CA ARG A 179 19.24 7.55 23.32
C ARG A 179 19.12 7.98 21.85
N LEU A 180 17.90 8.00 21.29
CA LEU A 180 17.64 8.45 19.92
C LEU A 180 18.03 9.92 19.75
N TRP A 181 17.52 10.82 20.60
CA TRP A 181 17.79 12.26 20.47
C TRP A 181 19.28 12.58 20.64
N ARG A 182 19.94 11.98 21.64
CA ARG A 182 21.39 12.13 21.82
C ARG A 182 22.18 11.63 20.62
N ARG A 183 21.74 10.54 19.98
CA ARG A 183 22.38 10.04 18.77
C ARG A 183 22.18 10.98 17.60
N LEU A 184 20.98 11.49 17.35
CA LEU A 184 20.72 12.39 16.21
C LEU A 184 21.44 13.72 16.34
N VAL A 185 21.59 14.24 17.57
CA VAL A 185 22.30 15.49 17.84
C VAL A 185 23.81 15.28 17.90
N ARG A 186 24.30 14.04 17.97
CA ARG A 186 25.74 13.72 18.01
C ARG A 186 26.39 14.06 16.67
N GLY A 187 26.99 15.24 16.58
CA GLY A 187 27.61 15.77 15.37
C GLY A 187 27.02 17.10 14.90
N VAL A 188 25.96 17.60 15.55
CA VAL A 188 25.41 18.93 15.28
C VAL A 188 26.24 19.97 16.05
N THR A 189 26.88 20.89 15.33
CA THR A 189 27.70 21.95 15.94
C THR A 189 26.82 23.05 16.56
N PRO A 190 27.36 23.88 17.48
CA PRO A 190 26.61 25.02 18.03
C PRO A 190 26.08 25.98 16.95
N ALA A 191 26.84 26.23 15.89
CA ALA A 191 26.42 27.06 14.76
C ALA A 191 25.24 26.41 13.99
N GLN A 192 25.33 25.13 13.69
CA GLN A 192 24.24 24.39 13.04
C GLN A 192 22.98 24.35 13.90
N ARG A 193 23.14 24.22 15.22
CA ARG A 193 22.04 24.28 16.17
C ARG A 193 21.33 25.63 16.12
N GLN A 194 22.09 26.72 16.06
CA GLN A 194 21.52 28.06 15.90
C GLN A 194 20.76 28.17 14.57
N CYS A 195 21.32 27.69 13.46
CA CYS A 195 20.63 27.67 12.16
C CYS A 195 19.32 26.88 12.21
N LEU A 196 19.29 25.74 12.92
CA LEU A 196 18.06 24.97 13.12
C LEU A 196 17.02 25.74 13.94
N ASP A 197 17.42 26.40 15.02
CA ASP A 197 16.50 27.22 15.82
C ASP A 197 16.02 28.46 15.05
N ASP A 198 16.83 29.03 14.16
CA ASP A 198 16.44 30.12 13.27
C ASP A 198 15.37 29.71 12.25
N LEU A 199 15.25 28.42 11.93
CA LEU A 199 14.14 27.92 11.10
C LEU A 199 12.76 28.20 11.72
N LEU A 200 12.70 28.31 13.04
CA LEU A 200 11.46 28.56 13.78
C LEU A 200 11.07 30.04 13.81
N LYS A 201 11.96 30.94 13.37
CA LYS A 201 11.71 32.39 13.36
C LYS A 201 10.95 32.80 12.09
N PRO A 202 10.11 33.84 12.17
CA PRO A 202 9.46 34.42 10.99
C PRO A 202 10.49 34.98 10.02
N VAL A 203 10.19 34.89 8.72
CA VAL A 203 10.98 35.55 7.67
C VAL A 203 10.68 37.05 7.66
N GLU A 204 11.67 37.90 7.42
CA GLU A 204 11.46 39.35 7.31
C GLU A 204 10.34 39.68 6.32
N GLY A 205 9.38 40.52 6.75
CA GLY A 205 8.21 40.88 5.95
C GLY A 205 7.13 39.79 5.81
N SER A 206 7.28 38.63 6.46
CA SER A 206 6.30 37.53 6.41
C SER A 206 5.90 37.03 7.80
N ARG A 207 4.63 36.63 7.95
CA ARG A 207 4.16 35.93 9.17
C ARG A 207 4.56 34.44 9.19
N GLN A 208 5.16 33.93 8.11
CA GLN A 208 5.56 32.53 8.00
C GLN A 208 7.02 32.35 8.42
N SER A 209 7.30 31.24 9.09
CA SER A 209 8.67 30.88 9.45
C SER A 209 9.46 30.35 8.25
N TRP A 210 10.79 30.32 8.38
CA TRP A 210 11.65 29.61 7.42
C TRP A 210 11.28 28.13 7.30
N LEU A 211 10.90 27.48 8.41
CA LEU A 211 10.41 26.11 8.43
C LEU A 211 9.13 25.96 7.57
N ASP A 212 8.18 26.90 7.69
CA ASP A 212 6.94 26.87 6.89
C ASP A 212 7.18 27.08 5.40
N GLN A 213 8.20 27.85 5.03
CA GLN A 213 8.61 27.99 3.62
C GLN A 213 9.23 26.69 3.11
N LEU A 214 10.14 26.09 3.88
CA LEU A 214 10.80 24.83 3.52
C LEU A 214 9.86 23.64 3.43
N ARG A 215 8.76 23.63 4.21
CA ARG A 215 7.70 22.61 4.10
C ARG A 215 6.94 22.66 2.77
N LYS A 216 6.90 23.81 2.09
CA LYS A 216 6.09 23.98 0.86
C LYS A 216 6.83 23.47 -0.37
N GLY A 217 6.37 22.33 -0.88
CA GLY A 217 6.80 21.81 -2.18
C GLY A 217 6.23 22.58 -3.38
N PRO A 218 6.74 22.31 -4.59
CA PRO A 218 6.26 22.92 -5.83
C PRO A 218 4.83 22.47 -6.17
N VAL A 219 3.98 23.41 -6.56
CA VAL A 219 2.58 23.14 -6.95
C VAL A 219 2.31 23.35 -8.45
N ARG A 220 3.31 23.85 -9.20
CA ARG A 220 3.23 24.12 -10.64
C ARG A 220 4.34 23.37 -11.36
N VAL A 221 4.06 22.94 -12.58
CA VAL A 221 5.04 22.38 -13.50
C VAL A 221 5.49 23.49 -14.46
N SER A 222 6.68 24.06 -14.22
CA SER A 222 7.29 25.05 -15.10
C SER A 222 8.79 25.14 -14.85
N ALA A 223 9.57 25.66 -15.81
CA ALA A 223 11.00 25.91 -15.61
C ALA A 223 11.30 26.81 -14.39
N PRO A 224 10.62 27.96 -14.16
CA PRO A 224 10.79 28.72 -12.93
C PRO A 224 10.46 27.93 -11.65
N ALA A 225 9.41 27.11 -11.67
CA ALA A 225 9.05 26.29 -10.51
C ALA A 225 10.10 25.22 -10.21
N LEU A 226 10.70 24.62 -11.24
CA LEU A 226 11.82 23.70 -11.10
C LEU A 226 13.04 24.39 -10.48
N VAL A 227 13.40 25.60 -10.93
CA VAL A 227 14.51 26.36 -10.35
C VAL A 227 14.27 26.65 -8.86
N LEU A 228 13.05 27.06 -8.48
CA LEU A 228 12.69 27.26 -7.07
C LEU A 228 12.78 25.95 -6.26
N ALA A 229 12.35 24.82 -6.83
CA ALA A 229 12.48 23.52 -6.19
C ALA A 229 13.95 23.10 -5.99
N LEU A 230 14.82 23.41 -6.96
CA LEU A 230 16.26 23.17 -6.85
C LEU A 230 16.92 24.09 -5.81
N GLN A 231 16.52 25.37 -5.76
CA GLN A 231 16.99 26.31 -4.74
C GLN A 231 16.59 25.87 -3.32
N ARG A 232 15.38 25.31 -3.15
CA ARG A 232 14.96 24.71 -1.88
C ARG A 232 15.91 23.60 -1.43
N ILE A 233 16.40 22.76 -2.34
CA ILE A 233 17.41 21.72 -2.02
C ILE A 233 18.73 22.37 -1.58
N GLU A 234 19.18 23.44 -2.26
CA GLU A 234 20.38 24.17 -1.86
C GLU A 234 20.24 24.79 -0.47
N THR A 235 19.08 25.38 -0.15
CA THR A 235 18.80 25.92 1.18
C THR A 235 18.90 24.82 2.25
N VAL A 236 18.30 23.65 1.99
CA VAL A 236 18.35 22.49 2.92
C VAL A 236 19.78 22.01 3.12
N ARG A 237 20.55 21.87 2.05
CA ARG A 237 21.97 21.46 2.11
C ARG A 237 22.86 22.50 2.77
N GLY A 238 22.54 23.79 2.60
CA GLY A 238 23.22 24.91 3.25
C GLY A 238 23.16 24.87 4.78
N LEU A 239 22.15 24.20 5.36
CA LEU A 239 22.07 23.96 6.80
C LEU A 239 23.17 22.99 7.30
N GLY A 240 23.79 22.21 6.40
CA GLY A 240 24.93 21.35 6.69
C GLY A 240 24.65 20.18 7.62
N ILE A 241 23.38 19.84 7.87
CA ILE A 241 23.00 18.78 8.80
C ILE A 241 23.21 17.41 8.16
N LYS A 242 24.10 16.61 8.76
CA LYS A 242 24.28 15.19 8.43
C LYS A 242 24.03 14.37 9.69
N LEU A 243 23.18 13.36 9.58
CA LEU A 243 22.98 12.41 10.67
C LEU A 243 24.22 11.52 10.81
N PRO A 244 24.61 11.15 12.04
CA PRO A 244 25.78 10.30 12.26
C PRO A 244 25.57 8.89 11.69
N GLY A 245 26.62 8.28 11.14
CA GLY A 245 26.58 6.96 10.49
C GLY A 245 26.32 5.75 11.41
N SER A 246 25.99 5.97 12.70
CA SER A 246 25.55 4.89 13.59
C SER A 246 24.11 4.47 13.24
N PRO A 247 23.76 3.18 13.24
CA PRO A 247 22.45 2.71 12.80
C PRO A 247 21.35 3.22 13.74
N VAL A 248 20.68 4.29 13.30
CA VAL A 248 19.39 4.75 13.82
C VAL A 248 18.33 4.25 12.86
N PRO A 249 17.31 3.51 13.33
CA PRO A 249 16.30 2.95 12.43
C PRO A 249 15.56 4.04 11.66
N PRO A 250 15.44 3.92 10.32
CA PRO A 250 14.85 4.96 9.47
C PRO A 250 13.46 5.40 9.91
N GLY A 251 12.62 4.47 10.37
CA GLY A 251 11.27 4.76 10.87
C GLY A 251 11.27 5.74 12.06
N ARG A 252 12.29 5.71 12.93
CA ARG A 252 12.41 6.64 14.06
C ARG A 252 12.78 8.05 13.61
N ILE A 253 13.58 8.16 12.55
CA ILE A 253 13.95 9.44 11.94
C ILE A 253 12.72 10.02 11.22
N ALA A 254 12.04 9.20 10.42
CA ALA A 254 10.82 9.58 9.71
C ALA A 254 9.73 10.08 10.66
N ALA A 255 9.52 9.43 11.82
CA ALA A 255 8.54 9.87 12.82
C ALA A 255 8.84 11.27 13.37
N LEU A 256 10.11 11.59 13.68
CA LEU A 256 10.51 12.92 14.14
C LEU A 256 10.40 13.97 13.02
N ALA A 257 10.81 13.61 11.80
CA ALA A 257 10.68 14.47 10.63
C ALA A 257 9.22 14.82 10.36
N ARG A 258 8.32 13.83 10.41
CA ARG A 258 6.88 14.04 10.21
C ARG A 258 6.29 14.97 11.25
N PHE A 259 6.66 14.83 12.53
CA PHE A 259 6.24 15.76 13.58
C PHE A 259 6.62 17.20 13.22
N ALA A 260 7.87 17.44 12.82
CA ALA A 260 8.29 18.75 12.36
C ALA A 260 7.78 19.12 10.95
N GLY A 261 7.13 18.23 10.20
CA GLY A 261 6.45 18.55 8.95
C GLY A 261 5.02 19.07 9.16
N THR A 262 4.30 18.55 10.17
CA THR A 262 2.85 18.76 10.32
C THR A 262 2.45 19.77 11.38
N VAL A 263 3.15 19.83 12.52
CA VAL A 263 2.69 20.66 13.66
C VAL A 263 3.02 22.15 13.48
N LYS A 264 2.26 23.02 14.16
CA LYS A 264 2.57 24.46 14.23
C LYS A 264 4.00 24.69 14.74
N VAL A 265 4.70 25.66 14.18
CA VAL A 265 6.07 26.04 14.54
C VAL A 265 6.21 26.31 16.04
N SER A 266 5.21 26.94 16.65
CA SER A 266 5.17 27.21 18.09
C SER A 266 5.18 25.95 18.96
N ALA A 267 4.62 24.83 18.48
CA ALA A 267 4.68 23.55 19.18
C ALA A 267 6.10 22.95 19.14
N VAL A 268 6.79 23.07 18.00
CA VAL A 268 8.20 22.65 17.87
C VAL A 268 9.10 23.51 18.78
N ALA A 269 8.86 24.82 18.83
CA ALA A 269 9.63 25.75 19.65
C ALA A 269 9.55 25.44 21.17
N ARG A 270 8.40 24.96 21.63
CA ARG A 270 8.14 24.58 23.04
C ARG A 270 8.80 23.26 23.47
N LEU A 271 9.36 22.49 22.54
CA LEU A 271 10.02 21.23 22.88
C LEU A 271 11.29 21.44 23.72
N PRO A 272 11.63 20.48 24.60
CA PRO A 272 12.93 20.48 25.27
C PRO A 272 14.07 20.55 24.26
N ASP A 273 15.09 21.35 24.57
CA ASP A 273 16.21 21.71 23.69
C ASP A 273 16.83 20.52 22.93
N LEU A 274 17.15 19.42 23.63
CA LEU A 274 17.68 18.20 23.00
C LEU A 274 16.70 17.55 22.00
N ARG A 275 15.41 17.49 22.35
CA ARG A 275 14.36 16.91 21.48
C ARG A 275 14.07 17.84 20.30
N ARG A 276 14.04 19.17 20.52
CA ARG A 276 13.84 20.17 19.46
C ARG A 276 14.92 20.05 18.39
N THR A 277 16.19 20.05 18.79
CA THR A 277 17.32 19.91 17.86
C THR A 277 17.27 18.55 17.13
N ALA A 278 17.00 17.44 17.84
CA ALA A 278 16.87 16.13 17.20
C ALA A 278 15.73 16.07 16.16
N THR A 279 14.60 16.71 16.46
CA THR A 279 13.43 16.75 15.59
C THR A 279 13.72 17.55 14.32
N LEU A 280 14.31 18.74 14.47
CA LEU A 280 14.69 19.59 13.34
C LEU A 280 15.80 18.96 12.49
N ALA A 281 16.78 18.30 13.11
CA ALA A 281 17.82 17.57 12.39
C ALA A 281 17.25 16.40 11.57
N ALA A 282 16.32 15.62 12.15
CA ALA A 282 15.61 14.57 11.45
C ALA A 282 14.76 15.12 10.29
N PHE A 283 14.06 16.24 10.52
CA PHE A 283 13.29 16.92 9.48
C PHE A 283 14.16 17.37 8.30
N VAL A 284 15.26 18.09 8.54
CA VAL A 284 16.17 18.55 7.49
C VAL A 284 16.73 17.37 6.70
N HIS A 285 17.11 16.28 7.37
CA HIS A 285 17.60 15.07 6.73
C HIS A 285 16.56 14.42 5.80
N CYS A 286 15.32 14.24 6.26
CA CYS A 286 14.25 13.65 5.43
C CYS A 286 13.75 14.62 4.35
N LEU A 287 13.78 15.93 4.63
CA LEU A 287 13.36 16.97 3.71
C LEU A 287 14.26 17.03 2.47
N GLU A 288 15.56 16.75 2.61
CA GLU A 288 16.46 16.73 1.45
C GLU A 288 15.99 15.69 0.42
N ALA A 289 15.71 14.46 0.86
CA ALA A 289 15.20 13.40 -0.02
C ALA A 289 13.84 13.75 -0.64
N GLY A 290 12.92 14.32 0.15
CA GLY A 290 11.61 14.78 -0.34
C GLY A 290 11.70 15.92 -1.34
N ALA A 291 12.58 16.91 -1.10
CA ALA A 291 12.77 18.06 -1.98
C ALA A 291 13.43 17.66 -3.31
N GLN A 292 14.35 16.68 -3.28
CA GLN A 292 14.92 16.08 -4.49
C GLN A 292 13.84 15.38 -5.31
N ASP A 293 13.02 14.55 -4.67
CA ASP A 293 11.89 13.87 -5.30
C ASP A 293 10.89 14.85 -5.93
N ASP A 294 10.52 15.92 -5.22
CA ASP A 294 9.64 16.97 -5.72
C ASP A 294 10.21 17.67 -6.97
N ALA A 295 11.51 18.01 -6.95
CA ALA A 295 12.17 18.63 -8.09
C ALA A 295 12.21 17.70 -9.31
N LEU A 296 12.45 16.40 -9.10
CA LEU A 296 12.50 15.41 -10.17
C LEU A 296 11.12 15.09 -10.74
N ASP A 297 10.06 15.12 -9.92
CA ASP A 297 8.68 15.05 -10.41
C ASP A 297 8.34 16.24 -11.31
N VAL A 298 8.74 17.45 -10.91
CA VAL A 298 8.58 18.64 -11.75
C VAL A 298 9.40 18.48 -13.03
N LEU A 299 10.63 17.97 -12.96
CA LEU A 299 11.48 17.72 -14.13
C LEU A 299 10.86 16.70 -15.10
N ASP A 300 10.41 15.53 -14.63
CA ASP A 300 9.79 14.51 -15.50
C ASP A 300 8.52 15.06 -16.17
N GLN A 301 7.66 15.75 -15.42
CA GLN A 301 6.45 16.37 -15.99
C GLN A 301 6.80 17.47 -17.00
N LEU A 302 7.78 18.33 -16.69
CA LEU A 302 8.23 19.41 -17.57
C LEU A 302 8.83 18.86 -18.87
N LEU A 303 9.72 17.87 -18.79
CA LEU A 303 10.30 17.22 -19.96
C LEU A 303 9.21 16.50 -20.76
N ARG A 304 8.30 15.78 -20.11
CA ARG A 304 7.16 15.15 -20.80
C ARG A 304 6.35 16.17 -21.59
N GLU A 305 5.99 17.30 -20.99
CA GLU A 305 5.26 18.35 -21.68
C GLU A 305 6.05 18.96 -22.84
N LEU A 306 7.34 19.22 -22.64
CA LEU A 306 8.24 19.81 -23.64
C LEU A 306 8.28 18.93 -24.89
N PHE A 307 8.59 17.64 -24.74
CA PHE A 307 8.67 16.69 -25.85
C PHE A 307 7.30 16.41 -26.47
N SER A 308 6.24 16.21 -25.66
CA SER A 308 4.90 15.92 -26.20
C SER A 308 4.30 17.10 -26.98
N LYS A 309 4.59 18.34 -26.58
CA LYS A 309 4.16 19.54 -27.33
C LYS A 309 4.90 19.66 -28.65
N ALA A 310 6.22 19.43 -28.65
CA ALA A 310 7.02 19.43 -29.87
C ALA A 310 6.55 18.37 -30.87
N GLU A 311 6.29 17.14 -30.41
CA GLU A 311 5.77 16.07 -31.26
C GLU A 311 4.38 16.42 -31.85
N LYS A 312 3.48 16.98 -31.04
CA LYS A 312 2.14 17.39 -31.50
C LYS A 312 2.19 18.52 -32.53
N GLU A 313 3.06 19.51 -32.32
CA GLU A 313 3.26 20.60 -33.28
C GLU A 313 3.89 20.10 -34.57
N ASP A 314 4.88 19.21 -34.47
CA ASP A 314 5.50 18.60 -35.62
C ASP A 314 4.50 17.79 -36.45
N ARG A 315 3.67 16.99 -35.79
CA ARG A 315 2.58 16.23 -36.42
C ARG A 315 1.60 17.16 -37.15
N LYS A 316 1.26 18.31 -36.57
CA LYS A 316 0.40 19.32 -37.23
C LYS A 316 1.09 19.94 -38.44
N VAL A 317 2.38 20.25 -38.36
CA VAL A 317 3.15 20.78 -39.50
C VAL A 317 3.22 19.74 -40.61
N ARG A 318 3.48 18.47 -40.28
CA ARG A 318 3.49 17.35 -41.22
C ARG A 318 2.14 17.16 -41.91
N GLN A 319 1.04 17.22 -41.15
CA GLN A 319 -0.32 17.15 -41.71
C GLN A 319 -0.62 18.27 -42.70
N ARG A 320 -0.08 19.48 -42.49
CA ARG A 320 -0.24 20.60 -43.43
C ARG A 320 0.54 20.38 -44.72
N GLY A 321 1.78 19.89 -44.63
CA GLY A 321 2.66 19.66 -45.78
C GLY A 321 2.38 18.36 -46.56
N LEU A 322 1.55 17.45 -46.03
CA LEU A 322 1.23 16.16 -46.67
C LEU A 322 0.62 16.34 -48.07
N LYS A 323 -0.30 17.30 -48.25
CA LYS A 323 -0.89 17.57 -49.57
C LYS A 323 0.14 18.08 -50.58
N ASP A 324 1.06 18.92 -50.14
CA ASP A 324 2.12 19.46 -50.99
C ASP A 324 3.14 18.38 -51.35
N LEU A 325 3.45 17.48 -50.41
CA LEU A 325 4.29 16.31 -50.62
C LEU A 325 3.64 15.32 -51.59
N ASP A 326 2.36 14.98 -51.42
CA ASP A 326 1.63 14.07 -52.30
C ASP A 326 1.59 14.61 -53.74
N ARG A 327 1.40 15.93 -53.89
CA ARG A 327 1.45 16.60 -55.20
C ARG A 327 2.84 16.47 -55.82
N ALA A 328 3.89 16.86 -55.10
CA ALA A 328 5.25 16.83 -55.61
C ALA A 328 5.74 15.39 -55.89
N ALA A 329 5.37 14.43 -55.04
CA ALA A 329 5.66 13.00 -55.24
C ALA A 329 4.91 12.44 -56.47
N SER A 330 3.67 12.86 -56.71
CA SER A 330 2.93 12.46 -57.93
C SER A 330 3.61 12.97 -59.19
N THR A 331 4.08 14.22 -59.20
CA THR A 331 4.85 14.79 -60.31
C THR A 331 6.15 14.03 -60.55
N LEU A 332 6.89 13.66 -59.49
CA LEU A 332 8.10 12.85 -59.64
C LEU A 332 7.81 11.40 -60.05
N ALA A 333 6.71 10.81 -59.58
CA ALA A 333 6.29 9.46 -59.98
C ALA A 333 5.95 9.40 -61.46
N GLU A 334 5.31 10.44 -62.00
CA GLU A 334 5.04 10.57 -63.43
C GLU A 334 6.35 10.68 -64.24
N ALA A 335 7.34 11.43 -63.73
CA ALA A 335 8.67 11.48 -64.33
C ALA A 335 9.37 10.10 -64.32
N CYS A 336 9.30 9.38 -63.19
CA CYS A 336 9.84 8.04 -63.06
C CYS A 336 9.12 7.03 -63.97
N ARG A 337 7.82 7.19 -64.20
CA ARG A 337 7.07 6.35 -65.14
C ARG A 337 7.59 6.51 -66.57
N LEU A 338 7.87 7.75 -66.99
CA LEU A 338 8.48 8.03 -68.31
C LEU A 338 9.90 7.47 -68.42
N LEU A 339 10.66 7.47 -67.32
CA LEU A 339 11.99 6.85 -67.22
C LEU A 339 11.96 5.33 -67.37
N LEU A 340 10.84 4.68 -67.03
CA LEU A 340 10.67 3.22 -67.07
C LEU A 340 9.89 2.77 -68.31
N ASP A 341 9.49 3.70 -69.19
CA ASP A 341 8.72 3.42 -70.40
C ASP A 341 9.65 2.91 -71.51
N PRO A 342 9.55 1.62 -71.91
CA PRO A 342 10.45 1.04 -72.91
C PRO A 342 10.24 1.59 -74.33
N ASP A 343 9.12 2.27 -74.58
CA ASP A 343 8.81 2.88 -75.88
C ASP A 343 9.48 4.26 -76.06
N VAL A 344 10.13 4.79 -75.01
CA VAL A 344 10.86 6.06 -75.05
C VAL A 344 12.36 5.79 -75.20
N PRO A 345 12.97 6.07 -76.37
CA PRO A 345 14.39 5.84 -76.55
C PRO A 345 15.24 6.78 -75.67
N ASP A 346 16.34 6.24 -75.13
CA ASP A 346 17.20 6.88 -74.12
C ASP A 346 17.71 8.27 -74.54
N ASP A 347 17.99 8.47 -75.83
CA ASP A 347 18.50 9.71 -76.40
C ASP A 347 17.48 10.85 -76.39
N ARG A 348 16.17 10.54 -76.32
CA ARG A 348 15.06 11.53 -76.29
C ARG A 348 14.34 11.60 -74.95
N LEU A 349 14.72 10.77 -73.98
CA LEU A 349 14.06 10.66 -72.68
C LEU A 349 13.97 12.01 -71.94
N ARG A 350 15.06 12.76 -71.90
CA ARG A 350 15.12 14.07 -71.21
C ARG A 350 14.21 15.12 -71.86
N GLU A 351 14.20 15.18 -73.19
CA GLU A 351 13.30 16.07 -73.92
C GLU A 351 11.84 15.68 -73.68
N ARG A 352 11.54 14.38 -73.66
CA ARG A 352 10.18 13.88 -73.43
C ARG A 352 9.67 14.19 -72.01
N VAL A 353 10.51 14.00 -70.99
CA VAL A 353 10.17 14.35 -69.58
C VAL A 353 9.92 15.85 -69.44
N HIS A 354 10.78 16.70 -70.03
CA HIS A 354 10.59 18.14 -70.00
C HIS A 354 9.35 18.60 -70.79
N ALA A 355 8.99 17.93 -71.89
CA ALA A 355 7.80 18.26 -72.67
C ALA A 355 6.49 17.90 -71.95
N VAL A 356 6.46 16.82 -71.18
CA VAL A 356 5.25 16.36 -70.45
C VAL A 356 5.06 17.11 -69.13
N ILE A 357 6.14 17.27 -68.35
CA ILE A 357 6.05 17.80 -66.98
C ILE A 357 6.48 19.27 -66.90
N GLY A 358 7.43 19.70 -67.73
CA GLY A 358 8.08 21.00 -67.64
C GLY A 358 9.30 21.00 -66.72
N ARG A 359 10.39 21.65 -67.14
CA ARG A 359 11.66 21.71 -66.38
C ARG A 359 11.48 22.37 -65.01
N ASP A 360 10.75 23.49 -64.96
CA ASP A 360 10.58 24.26 -63.72
C ASP A 360 9.66 23.55 -62.73
N ALA A 361 8.61 22.87 -63.22
CA ALA A 361 7.73 22.06 -62.39
C ALA A 361 8.46 20.85 -61.79
N LEU A 362 9.34 20.20 -62.57
CA LEU A 362 10.17 19.11 -62.08
C LEU A 362 11.16 19.60 -61.00
N ALA A 363 11.81 20.75 -61.22
CA ALA A 363 12.73 21.34 -60.25
C ALA A 363 12.02 21.79 -58.95
N GLN A 364 10.83 22.37 -59.07
CA GLN A 364 9.99 22.73 -57.92
C GLN A 364 9.50 21.49 -57.16
N ALA A 365 9.04 20.45 -57.87
CA ALA A 365 8.64 19.19 -57.24
C ALA A 365 9.82 18.56 -56.48
N LEU A 366 11.02 18.57 -57.07
CA LEU A 366 12.23 18.08 -56.42
C LEU A 366 12.58 18.89 -55.16
N GLN A 367 12.51 20.24 -55.23
CA GLN A 367 12.72 21.11 -54.06
C GLN A 367 11.69 20.88 -52.97
N GLU A 368 10.41 20.73 -53.31
CA GLU A 368 9.36 20.48 -52.31
C GLU A 368 9.46 19.10 -51.69
N VAL A 369 9.86 18.09 -52.46
CA VAL A 369 10.20 16.78 -51.90
C VAL A 369 11.41 16.91 -50.97
N TYR A 370 12.49 17.60 -51.34
CA TYR A 370 13.62 17.80 -50.42
C TYR A 370 13.27 18.59 -49.16
N ARG A 371 12.33 19.54 -49.25
CA ARG A 371 11.86 20.35 -48.11
C ARG A 371 10.94 19.56 -47.17
N LEU A 372 10.12 18.67 -47.71
CA LEU A 372 9.04 17.99 -46.99
C LEU A 372 9.38 16.56 -46.59
N VAL A 373 10.22 15.86 -47.37
CA VAL A 373 10.69 14.52 -47.03
C VAL A 373 11.57 14.60 -45.79
N ARG A 374 11.20 13.77 -44.82
CA ARG A 374 11.97 13.54 -43.61
C ARG A 374 12.23 12.06 -43.49
N PRO A 375 13.40 11.66 -42.99
CA PRO A 375 13.62 10.26 -42.67
C PRO A 375 12.65 9.80 -41.57
N PRO A 376 12.31 8.51 -41.55
CA PRO A 376 11.23 7.95 -40.74
C PRO A 376 11.37 8.20 -39.23
N ASP A 377 12.60 8.32 -38.72
CA ASP A 377 12.92 8.45 -37.29
C ASP A 377 13.41 9.87 -36.90
N ASP A 378 12.70 10.93 -37.31
CA ASP A 378 13.05 12.31 -36.91
C ASP A 378 12.57 12.68 -35.49
N VAL A 379 13.46 13.32 -34.74
CA VAL A 379 13.26 13.75 -33.33
C VAL A 379 12.59 15.12 -33.22
N PHE A 380 11.93 15.58 -34.29
CA PHE A 380 11.19 16.85 -34.33
C PHE A 380 12.04 18.03 -33.80
N PHE A 381 13.34 18.02 -34.15
CA PHE A 381 14.36 18.89 -33.58
C PHE A 381 14.00 20.38 -33.67
N ASN A 382 13.51 20.85 -34.81
CA ASN A 382 13.15 22.26 -35.01
C ASN A 382 12.13 22.76 -33.97
N GLN A 383 11.15 21.92 -33.61
CA GLN A 383 10.15 22.26 -32.60
C GLN A 383 10.73 22.20 -31.18
N LEU A 384 11.72 21.35 -30.94
CA LEU A 384 12.43 21.30 -29.66
C LEU A 384 13.40 22.49 -29.51
N GLU A 385 14.07 22.90 -30.59
CA GLU A 385 14.99 24.03 -30.62
C GLU A 385 14.30 25.35 -30.27
N ALA A 386 13.06 25.55 -30.75
CA ALA A 386 12.21 26.68 -30.36
C ALA A 386 12.00 26.80 -28.83
N ARG A 387 12.25 25.72 -28.08
CA ARG A 387 12.08 25.65 -26.62
C ARG A 387 13.41 25.73 -25.86
N LYS A 388 14.53 25.98 -26.53
CA LYS A 388 15.87 26.13 -25.94
C LYS A 388 15.89 27.09 -24.75
N ALA A 389 15.21 28.23 -24.84
CA ALA A 389 15.15 29.22 -23.76
C ALA A 389 14.56 28.64 -22.45
N THR A 390 13.62 27.70 -22.55
CA THR A 390 13.05 27.01 -21.39
C THR A 390 14.08 26.09 -20.74
N VAL A 391 14.84 25.34 -21.56
CA VAL A 391 15.91 24.44 -21.10
C VAL A 391 17.05 25.22 -20.45
N SER A 392 17.53 26.28 -21.10
CA SER A 392 18.61 27.12 -20.60
C SER A 392 18.29 27.74 -19.22
N ARG A 393 17.01 27.89 -18.87
CA ARG A 393 16.59 28.47 -17.59
C ARG A 393 16.81 27.53 -16.40
N PHE A 394 16.66 26.22 -16.56
CA PHE A 394 16.75 25.27 -15.44
C PHE A 394 17.99 24.38 -15.49
N LEU A 395 18.53 24.09 -16.67
CA LEU A 395 19.58 23.09 -16.85
C LEU A 395 20.86 23.38 -16.03
N PRO A 396 21.40 24.62 -15.99
CA PRO A 396 22.61 24.90 -15.21
C PRO A 396 22.40 24.62 -13.71
N THR A 397 21.28 25.06 -13.15
CA THR A 397 20.93 24.81 -11.75
C THR A 397 20.69 23.32 -11.50
N LEU A 398 20.04 22.61 -12.44
CA LEU A 398 19.79 21.17 -12.33
C LEU A 398 21.08 20.38 -12.20
N LEU A 399 22.04 20.60 -13.10
CA LEU A 399 23.31 19.87 -13.11
C LEU A 399 24.21 20.25 -11.93
N ARG A 400 24.12 21.48 -11.43
CA ARG A 400 24.84 21.91 -10.22
C ARG A 400 24.26 21.26 -8.96
N VAL A 401 22.93 21.23 -8.83
CA VAL A 401 22.24 20.81 -7.61
C VAL A 401 22.03 19.31 -7.55
N ILE A 402 21.57 18.67 -8.62
CA ILE A 402 21.28 17.24 -8.59
C ILE A 402 22.55 16.46 -8.93
N ARG A 403 22.95 15.60 -7.98
CA ARG A 403 24.05 14.65 -8.17
C ARG A 403 23.46 13.36 -8.72
N PHE A 404 23.53 13.21 -10.03
CA PHE A 404 23.14 11.98 -10.69
C PHE A 404 24.18 10.88 -10.45
N ASP A 405 23.70 9.68 -10.20
CA ASP A 405 24.46 8.45 -10.21
C ASP A 405 23.80 7.48 -11.21
N ALA A 406 24.52 6.47 -11.66
CA ALA A 406 24.09 5.62 -12.76
C ALA A 406 24.52 4.17 -12.58
N ASN A 407 23.71 3.26 -13.12
CA ASN A 407 24.14 1.89 -13.33
C ASN A 407 25.16 1.83 -14.49
N PRO A 408 25.84 0.68 -14.68
CA PRO A 408 26.82 0.54 -15.76
C PRO A 408 26.28 0.87 -17.17
N THR A 409 24.99 0.60 -17.43
CA THR A 409 24.38 0.88 -18.74
C THR A 409 24.14 2.37 -19.02
N ALA A 410 24.01 3.21 -17.98
CA ALA A 410 23.80 4.66 -18.12
C ALA A 410 25.07 5.50 -17.85
N GLN A 411 26.24 4.86 -17.74
CA GLN A 411 27.49 5.57 -17.44
C GLN A 411 27.86 6.60 -18.52
N ALA A 412 27.62 6.29 -19.80
CA ALA A 412 27.83 7.23 -20.90
C ALA A 412 26.95 8.50 -20.77
N LEU A 413 25.72 8.34 -20.26
CA LEU A 413 24.84 9.48 -19.99
C LEU A 413 25.34 10.32 -18.82
N LEU A 414 25.85 9.69 -17.75
CA LEU A 414 26.43 10.44 -16.65
C LEU A 414 27.63 11.29 -17.09
N GLN A 415 28.49 10.74 -17.96
CA GLN A 415 29.60 11.49 -18.57
C GLN A 415 29.09 12.66 -19.42
N ALA A 416 28.05 12.45 -20.23
CA ALA A 416 27.43 13.52 -21.02
C ALA A 416 26.87 14.66 -20.17
N LEU A 417 26.22 14.34 -19.04
CA LEU A 417 25.68 15.34 -18.11
C LEU A 417 26.79 16.13 -17.40
N ARG A 418 27.89 15.47 -17.02
CA ARG A 418 29.08 16.16 -16.47
C ARG A 418 29.72 17.09 -17.50
N TRP A 419 29.86 16.63 -18.75
CA TRP A 419 30.36 17.48 -19.83
C TRP A 419 29.47 18.72 -20.05
N LEU A 420 28.14 18.56 -20.00
CA LEU A 420 27.21 19.69 -20.12
C LEU A 420 27.32 20.69 -18.96
N GLN A 421 27.72 20.22 -17.77
CA GLN A 421 27.93 21.03 -16.58
C GLN A 421 29.22 21.84 -16.67
N GLU A 422 30.33 21.19 -17.01
CA GLU A 422 31.67 21.77 -16.98
C GLU A 422 32.04 22.52 -18.27
N ARG A 423 31.52 22.06 -19.41
CA ARG A 423 31.88 22.51 -20.77
C ARG A 423 33.40 22.67 -20.94
N PRO A 424 34.21 21.64 -20.62
CA PRO A 424 35.62 21.68 -20.98
C PRO A 424 35.67 21.85 -22.50
N GLY A 425 36.54 22.70 -23.06
CA GLY A 425 36.59 22.99 -24.51
C GLY A 425 36.94 21.79 -25.43
N GLN A 426 36.73 20.56 -24.95
CA GLN A 426 36.88 19.27 -25.61
C GLN A 426 35.54 18.79 -26.19
N GLU A 427 35.59 17.87 -27.15
CA GLU A 427 34.40 17.30 -27.76
C GLU A 427 33.54 16.50 -26.77
N PRO A 428 32.20 16.59 -26.83
CA PRO A 428 31.30 15.84 -25.96
C PRO A 428 31.27 14.34 -26.28
N PRO A 429 31.00 13.48 -25.28
CA PRO A 429 30.87 12.04 -25.50
C PRO A 429 29.66 11.68 -26.36
N LEU A 430 29.91 11.10 -27.53
CA LEU A 430 28.86 10.81 -28.52
C LEU A 430 28.09 9.50 -28.29
N ALA A 431 28.49 8.68 -27.30
CA ALA A 431 27.90 7.36 -27.05
C ALA A 431 26.39 7.39 -26.72
N ILE A 432 25.85 8.53 -26.28
CA ILE A 432 24.42 8.71 -26.02
C ILE A 432 23.59 9.04 -27.28
N VAL A 433 24.27 9.45 -28.35
CA VAL A 433 23.65 9.95 -29.58
C VAL A 433 23.19 8.75 -30.42
N GLY A 434 21.87 8.53 -30.44
CA GLY A 434 21.27 7.51 -31.30
C GLY A 434 21.18 7.98 -32.76
N LYS A 435 20.93 7.04 -33.69
CA LYS A 435 20.78 7.32 -35.14
C LYS A 435 19.83 8.49 -35.43
N ALA A 436 18.70 8.55 -34.70
CA ALA A 436 17.70 9.61 -34.84
C ALA A 436 18.23 11.02 -34.54
N TRP A 437 19.15 11.14 -33.57
CA TRP A 437 19.77 12.40 -33.15
C TRP A 437 21.05 12.74 -33.92
N GLN A 438 21.71 11.76 -34.53
CA GLN A 438 23.06 11.88 -35.10
C GLN A 438 23.21 13.04 -36.09
N ARG A 439 22.30 13.16 -37.06
CA ARG A 439 22.29 14.24 -38.07
C ARG A 439 22.01 15.64 -37.54
N HIS A 440 21.44 15.76 -36.34
CA HIS A 440 21.14 17.04 -35.69
C HIS A 440 22.26 17.46 -34.77
N VAL A 441 22.93 16.48 -34.14
CA VAL A 441 24.06 16.69 -33.24
C VAL A 441 25.34 16.94 -34.01
N ILE A 442 25.62 16.14 -35.05
CA ILE A 442 26.81 16.25 -35.89
C ILE A 442 26.42 17.01 -37.15
N GLN A 443 26.97 18.21 -37.32
CA GLN A 443 26.79 19.04 -38.50
C GLN A 443 27.58 18.48 -39.69
N THR A 444 27.24 18.93 -40.90
CA THR A 444 27.90 18.49 -42.15
C THR A 444 29.39 18.83 -42.21
N ASP A 445 29.85 19.82 -41.44
CA ASP A 445 31.26 20.20 -41.28
C ASP A 445 31.97 19.47 -40.13
N GLY A 446 31.31 18.48 -39.51
CA GLY A 446 31.82 17.71 -38.37
C GLY A 446 31.67 18.41 -37.01
N ARG A 447 31.19 19.67 -36.97
CA ARG A 447 31.00 20.40 -35.71
C ARG A 447 29.78 19.89 -34.94
N ILE A 448 29.81 20.09 -33.62
CA ILE A 448 28.76 19.60 -32.74
C ILE A 448 27.78 20.73 -32.40
N ASN A 449 26.51 20.52 -32.74
CA ASN A 449 25.43 21.42 -32.34
C ASN A 449 25.12 21.23 -30.85
N ALA A 450 25.61 22.15 -30.02
CA ALA A 450 25.44 22.11 -28.57
C ALA A 450 23.96 22.08 -28.12
N THR A 451 23.05 22.71 -28.88
CA THR A 451 21.61 22.69 -28.57
C THR A 451 21.03 21.30 -28.80
N ALA A 452 21.32 20.68 -29.94
CA ALA A 452 20.88 19.33 -30.27
C ALA A 452 21.44 18.30 -29.28
N TYR A 453 22.72 18.42 -28.93
CA TYR A 453 23.35 17.54 -27.95
C TYR A 453 22.69 17.67 -26.56
N THR A 454 22.39 18.89 -26.13
CA THR A 454 21.67 19.14 -24.86
C THR A 454 20.29 18.49 -24.83
N LEU A 455 19.52 18.64 -25.92
CA LEU A 455 18.18 18.06 -26.02
C LEU A 455 18.22 16.53 -26.10
N CYS A 456 19.21 15.97 -26.80
CA CYS A 456 19.49 14.53 -26.82
C CYS A 456 19.78 14.00 -25.41
N ALA A 457 20.66 14.67 -24.66
CA ALA A 457 20.97 14.28 -23.28
C ALA A 457 19.74 14.34 -22.36
N LEU A 458 18.87 15.35 -22.51
CA LEU A 458 17.63 15.45 -21.73
C LEU A 458 16.59 14.39 -22.09
N ASP A 459 16.48 14.03 -23.37
CA ASP A 459 15.62 12.93 -23.81
C ASP A 459 16.09 11.60 -23.18
N ARG A 460 17.40 11.34 -23.24
CA ARG A 460 18.02 10.17 -22.60
C ARG A 460 17.87 10.18 -21.09
N LEU A 461 18.06 11.32 -20.43
CA LEU A 461 17.86 11.47 -18.99
C LEU A 461 16.42 11.19 -18.56
N ARG A 462 15.43 11.68 -19.30
CA ARG A 462 14.02 11.39 -19.06
C ARG A 462 13.75 9.89 -19.06
N VAL A 463 14.27 9.19 -20.08
CA VAL A 463 14.11 7.73 -20.19
C VAL A 463 14.87 7.01 -19.07
N ALA A 464 16.12 7.38 -18.80
CA ALA A 464 16.96 6.75 -17.78
C ALA A 464 16.43 6.94 -16.34
N LEU A 465 15.87 8.11 -16.01
CA LEU A 465 15.22 8.36 -14.72
C LEU A 465 13.99 7.48 -14.53
N ARG A 466 13.18 7.27 -15.58
CA ARG A 466 12.02 6.37 -15.52
C ARG A 466 12.42 4.92 -15.34
N ARG A 467 13.48 4.50 -16.03
CA ARG A 467 14.09 3.16 -15.92
C ARG A 467 14.80 2.90 -14.59
N ARG A 468 15.08 3.97 -13.82
CA ARG A 468 16.01 3.94 -12.68
C ARG A 468 17.41 3.47 -13.07
N ASP A 469 17.79 3.68 -14.33
CA ASP A 469 19.18 3.51 -14.78
C ASP A 469 20.06 4.66 -14.27
N VAL A 470 19.45 5.84 -14.15
CA VAL A 470 19.98 6.98 -13.41
C VAL A 470 19.16 7.14 -12.13
N PHE A 471 19.85 7.28 -11.02
CA PHE A 471 19.29 7.40 -9.68
C PHE A 471 20.06 8.42 -8.87
N ILE A 472 19.50 8.82 -7.73
CA ILE A 472 20.00 9.95 -6.94
C ILE A 472 19.92 9.60 -5.45
N SER A 473 20.87 10.11 -4.65
CA SER A 473 20.90 9.92 -3.20
C SER A 473 21.21 11.23 -2.47
N PRO A 474 20.50 11.56 -1.36
CA PRO A 474 19.35 10.84 -0.82
C PRO A 474 18.06 11.12 -1.62
N SER A 475 17.18 10.13 -1.76
CA SER A 475 15.89 10.21 -2.45
C SER A 475 14.98 9.08 -1.95
N TRP A 476 13.66 9.30 -1.92
CA TRP A 476 12.71 8.22 -1.57
C TRP A 476 12.25 7.45 -2.80
N ARG A 477 12.01 8.15 -3.91
CA ARG A 477 11.43 7.57 -5.13
C ARG A 477 12.44 7.33 -6.23
N TYR A 478 13.43 8.20 -6.36
CA TYR A 478 14.46 8.19 -7.42
C TYR A 478 15.80 7.62 -6.94
N ALA A 479 15.85 6.98 -5.77
CA ALA A 479 17.01 6.22 -5.30
C ALA A 479 17.23 4.92 -6.09
N ASP A 480 18.41 4.31 -5.95
CA ASP A 480 18.71 3.03 -6.57
C ASP A 480 17.81 1.93 -6.00
N PRO A 481 16.88 1.36 -6.79
CA PRO A 481 15.99 0.31 -6.31
C PRO A 481 16.74 -0.96 -5.91
N ARG A 482 17.99 -1.15 -6.37
CA ARG A 482 18.81 -2.33 -6.09
C ARG A 482 19.53 -2.22 -4.76
N ALA A 483 19.69 -1.01 -4.22
CA ALA A 483 20.38 -0.81 -2.94
C ALA A 483 19.65 -1.46 -1.75
N GLY A 484 18.33 -1.69 -1.87
CA GLY A 484 17.54 -2.41 -0.87
C GLY A 484 17.37 -3.91 -1.14
N LEU A 485 17.88 -4.44 -2.25
CA LEU A 485 17.82 -5.87 -2.52
C LEU A 485 18.78 -6.62 -1.60
N LEU A 486 18.37 -7.81 -1.16
CA LEU A 486 19.28 -8.75 -0.50
C LEU A 486 20.52 -8.95 -1.36
N ALA A 487 21.71 -8.88 -0.76
CA ALA A 487 22.97 -9.03 -1.48
C ALA A 487 24.04 -9.74 -0.64
N GLY A 488 25.01 -10.34 -1.33
CA GLY A 488 26.16 -10.99 -0.71
C GLY A 488 25.76 -12.03 0.33
N THR A 489 26.41 -11.99 1.49
CA THR A 489 26.20 -12.95 2.59
C THR A 489 24.79 -12.91 3.17
N GLU A 490 24.11 -11.75 3.13
CA GLU A 490 22.73 -11.63 3.60
C GLU A 490 21.76 -12.38 2.69
N TRP A 491 21.98 -12.35 1.37
CA TRP A 491 21.19 -13.14 0.44
C TRP A 491 21.41 -14.63 0.66
N GLU A 492 22.66 -15.08 0.72
CA GLU A 492 22.98 -16.50 0.91
C GLU A 492 22.37 -17.07 2.20
N ALA A 493 22.35 -16.28 3.29
CA ALA A 493 21.74 -16.69 4.55
C ALA A 493 20.21 -16.78 4.49
N ASN A 494 19.55 -15.86 3.76
CA ASN A 494 18.09 -15.81 3.68
C ASN A 494 17.51 -16.68 2.56
N ARG A 495 18.31 -17.05 1.54
CA ARG A 495 17.88 -17.78 0.34
C ARG A 495 17.08 -19.06 0.64
N PRO A 496 17.51 -19.96 1.55
CA PRO A 496 16.72 -21.15 1.86
C PRO A 496 15.38 -20.84 2.55
N LEU A 497 15.34 -19.81 3.41
CA LEU A 497 14.13 -19.40 4.10
C LEU A 497 13.11 -18.81 3.12
N VAL A 498 13.57 -17.92 2.24
CA VAL A 498 12.75 -17.34 1.17
C VAL A 498 12.14 -18.45 0.30
N CYS A 499 12.96 -19.36 -0.20
CA CYS A 499 12.51 -20.48 -1.03
C CYS A 499 11.42 -21.31 -0.32
N ARG A 500 11.66 -21.73 0.94
CA ARG A 500 10.67 -22.49 1.71
C ARG A 500 9.37 -21.71 1.95
N SER A 501 9.46 -20.44 2.34
CA SER A 501 8.28 -19.62 2.64
C SER A 501 7.39 -19.35 1.43
N LEU A 502 7.94 -19.43 0.22
CA LEU A 502 7.25 -19.17 -1.04
C LEU A 502 6.92 -20.45 -1.82
N GLY A 503 7.32 -21.63 -1.31
CA GLY A 503 7.17 -22.90 -2.03
C GLY A 503 8.00 -22.96 -3.31
N LEU A 504 9.14 -22.27 -3.37
CA LEU A 504 10.05 -22.26 -4.51
C LEU A 504 11.28 -23.14 -4.24
N SER A 505 11.89 -23.67 -5.29
CA SER A 505 13.16 -24.39 -5.21
C SER A 505 14.35 -23.48 -5.51
N VAL A 506 15.49 -23.76 -4.86
CA VAL A 506 16.78 -23.14 -5.18
C VAL A 506 17.20 -23.47 -6.61
N GLN A 507 16.91 -24.70 -7.06
CA GLN A 507 17.17 -25.13 -8.43
C GLN A 507 15.96 -24.80 -9.31
N PRO A 508 16.14 -24.09 -10.44
CA PRO A 508 15.04 -23.67 -11.30
C PRO A 508 14.22 -24.85 -11.85
N GLU A 509 14.88 -25.96 -12.17
CA GLU A 509 14.30 -27.12 -12.85
C GLU A 509 13.11 -27.70 -12.09
N THR A 510 13.20 -27.80 -10.75
CA THR A 510 12.10 -28.34 -9.93
C THR A 510 10.84 -27.48 -10.03
N THR A 511 10.99 -26.16 -9.93
CA THR A 511 9.86 -25.23 -9.97
C THR A 511 9.26 -25.16 -11.37
N LEU A 512 10.12 -25.12 -12.40
CA LEU A 512 9.68 -25.07 -13.80
C LEU A 512 9.00 -26.36 -14.25
N ALA A 513 9.49 -27.53 -13.79
CA ALA A 513 8.83 -28.81 -14.05
C ALA A 513 7.42 -28.85 -13.46
N ALA A 514 7.25 -28.42 -12.20
CA ALA A 514 5.95 -28.36 -11.56
C ALA A 514 4.97 -27.40 -12.28
N LEU A 515 5.44 -26.21 -12.69
CA LEU A 515 4.63 -25.26 -13.46
C LEU A 515 4.26 -25.79 -14.85
N THR A 516 5.19 -26.48 -15.50
CA THR A 516 4.97 -27.08 -16.83
C THR A 516 3.94 -28.21 -16.74
N GLN A 517 4.04 -29.06 -15.73
CA GLN A 517 3.08 -30.12 -15.46
C GLN A 517 1.69 -29.56 -15.16
N GLU A 518 1.57 -28.55 -14.28
CA GLU A 518 0.28 -27.92 -13.97
C GLU A 518 -0.41 -27.34 -15.21
N LEU A 519 0.36 -26.74 -16.12
CA LEU A 519 -0.15 -26.21 -17.38
C LEU A 519 -0.67 -27.33 -18.31
N ASP A 520 0.13 -28.38 -18.52
CA ASP A 520 -0.25 -29.53 -19.35
C ASP A 520 -1.50 -30.23 -18.79
N GLU A 521 -1.54 -30.51 -17.48
CA GLU A 521 -2.68 -31.10 -16.80
C GLU A 521 -3.94 -30.23 -16.93
N THR A 522 -3.79 -28.90 -16.80
CA THR A 522 -4.90 -27.96 -16.97
C THR A 522 -5.42 -27.99 -18.40
N TYR A 523 -4.55 -27.98 -19.41
CA TYR A 523 -4.97 -28.12 -20.80
C TYR A 523 -5.73 -29.42 -21.04
N ARG A 524 -5.20 -30.56 -20.58
CA ARG A 524 -5.85 -31.87 -20.76
C ARG A 524 -7.21 -31.92 -20.08
N ARG A 525 -7.31 -31.39 -18.85
CA ARG A 525 -8.57 -31.31 -18.10
C ARG A 525 -9.62 -30.50 -18.85
N VAL A 526 -9.28 -29.30 -19.31
CA VAL A 526 -10.20 -28.43 -20.05
C VAL A 526 -10.57 -29.06 -21.40
N ALA A 527 -9.60 -29.65 -22.11
CA ALA A 527 -9.85 -30.34 -23.38
C ALA A 527 -10.84 -31.51 -23.22
N ALA A 528 -10.74 -32.26 -22.13
CA ALA A 528 -11.64 -33.38 -21.84
C ALA A 528 -13.08 -32.94 -21.55
N ARG A 529 -13.28 -31.78 -20.92
CA ARG A 529 -14.61 -31.22 -20.59
C ARG A 529 -15.21 -30.35 -21.69
N LEU A 530 -14.38 -29.88 -22.62
CA LEU A 530 -14.79 -29.00 -23.71
C LEU A 530 -16.00 -29.51 -24.52
N PRO A 531 -16.15 -30.82 -24.83
CA PRO A 531 -17.34 -31.31 -25.54
C PRO A 531 -18.65 -31.12 -24.78
N GLU A 532 -18.61 -31.05 -23.45
CA GLU A 532 -19.77 -30.88 -22.57
C GLU A 532 -19.99 -29.40 -22.17
N ASN A 533 -19.11 -28.49 -22.61
CA ASN A 533 -19.14 -27.08 -22.22
C ASN A 533 -19.79 -26.20 -23.30
N ASP A 534 -21.11 -26.07 -23.23
CA ASP A 534 -21.91 -25.24 -24.15
C ASP A 534 -21.59 -23.73 -24.10
N ALA A 535 -20.88 -23.28 -23.05
CA ALA A 535 -20.48 -21.88 -22.94
C ALA A 535 -19.31 -21.54 -23.87
N VAL A 536 -18.54 -22.52 -24.34
CA VAL A 536 -17.34 -22.32 -25.14
C VAL A 536 -17.57 -22.76 -26.58
N ARG A 537 -17.44 -21.83 -27.53
CA ARG A 537 -17.52 -22.13 -28.96
C ARG A 537 -16.32 -21.58 -29.71
N PHE A 538 -16.01 -22.20 -30.85
CA PHE A 538 -14.95 -21.78 -31.75
C PHE A 538 -15.57 -21.31 -33.05
N GLU A 539 -15.27 -20.07 -33.44
CA GLU A 539 -15.71 -19.49 -34.72
C GLU A 539 -14.49 -19.28 -35.62
N VAL A 540 -14.66 -19.45 -36.93
CA VAL A 540 -13.59 -19.19 -37.90
C VAL A 540 -13.92 -17.87 -38.58
N ILE A 541 -13.10 -16.84 -38.29
CA ILE A 541 -13.22 -15.51 -38.90
C ILE A 541 -11.98 -15.32 -39.80
N GLY A 542 -12.18 -15.46 -41.13
CA GLY A 542 -11.08 -15.53 -42.09
C GLY A 542 -10.21 -16.76 -41.85
N ASP A 543 -8.88 -16.58 -41.74
CA ASP A 543 -7.91 -17.66 -41.47
C ASP A 543 -7.66 -17.91 -39.97
N LYS A 544 -8.45 -17.28 -39.08
CA LYS A 544 -8.25 -17.36 -37.62
C LYS A 544 -9.43 -18.03 -36.94
N THR A 545 -9.12 -19.00 -36.08
CA THR A 545 -10.09 -19.58 -35.14
C THR A 545 -10.10 -18.71 -33.90
N GLU A 546 -11.25 -18.12 -33.59
CA GLU A 546 -11.47 -17.30 -32.41
C GLU A 546 -12.29 -18.06 -31.37
N LEU A 547 -11.97 -17.81 -30.10
CA LEU A 547 -12.70 -18.34 -28.96
C LEU A 547 -13.84 -17.40 -28.60
N VAL A 548 -15.07 -17.91 -28.60
CA VAL A 548 -16.23 -17.15 -28.12
C VAL A 548 -16.76 -17.82 -26.86
N LEU A 549 -16.91 -17.01 -25.81
CA LEU A 549 -17.41 -17.44 -24.52
C LEU A 549 -18.78 -16.79 -24.27
N ARG A 550 -19.79 -17.61 -23.98
CA ARG A 550 -21.14 -17.11 -23.68
C ARG A 550 -21.11 -16.20 -22.44
N PRO A 551 -21.73 -15.01 -22.50
CA PRO A 551 -21.89 -14.14 -21.34
C PRO A 551 -22.66 -14.84 -20.22
N LEU A 552 -22.32 -14.54 -18.97
CA LEU A 552 -23.07 -15.04 -17.81
C LEU A 552 -24.44 -14.38 -17.76
N GLU A 553 -25.48 -15.19 -17.59
CA GLU A 553 -26.83 -14.69 -17.31
C GLU A 553 -26.91 -14.13 -15.89
N ALA A 554 -27.74 -13.09 -15.73
CA ALA A 554 -27.98 -12.48 -14.43
C ALA A 554 -28.64 -13.50 -13.49
N LEU A 555 -28.18 -13.56 -12.24
CA LEU A 555 -28.77 -14.44 -11.24
C LEU A 555 -30.21 -14.00 -10.94
N ALA A 556 -31.15 -14.93 -11.03
CA ALA A 556 -32.52 -14.70 -10.62
C ALA A 556 -32.56 -14.22 -9.15
N GLU A 557 -33.44 -13.27 -8.87
CA GLU A 557 -33.73 -12.83 -7.51
C GLU A 557 -35.01 -13.51 -7.03
N PRO A 558 -34.91 -14.57 -6.20
CA PRO A 558 -36.09 -15.27 -5.72
C PRO A 558 -36.93 -14.36 -4.83
N THR A 559 -38.23 -14.67 -4.74
CA THR A 559 -39.16 -13.92 -3.87
C THR A 559 -38.72 -13.96 -2.41
N SER A 560 -38.10 -15.06 -1.96
CA SER A 560 -37.52 -15.19 -0.61
C SER A 560 -36.41 -14.18 -0.34
N LEU A 561 -35.47 -13.98 -1.28
CA LEU A 561 -34.40 -12.97 -1.15
C LEU A 561 -34.97 -11.55 -1.07
N LYS A 562 -35.95 -11.23 -1.93
CA LYS A 562 -36.60 -9.91 -1.93
C LYS A 562 -37.33 -9.66 -0.61
N ALA A 563 -38.06 -10.66 -0.11
CA ALA A 563 -38.73 -10.60 1.18
C ALA A 563 -37.73 -10.43 2.33
N LEU A 564 -36.61 -11.18 2.32
CA LEU A 564 -35.56 -11.05 3.33
C LEU A 564 -34.94 -9.64 3.31
N ARG A 565 -34.57 -9.12 2.14
CA ARG A 565 -34.01 -7.75 2.02
C ARG A 565 -34.98 -6.69 2.53
N HIS A 566 -36.28 -6.83 2.24
CA HIS A 566 -37.30 -5.92 2.75
C HIS A 566 -37.44 -6.02 4.28
N ALA A 567 -37.56 -7.23 4.82
CA ALA A 567 -37.69 -7.46 6.26
C ALA A 567 -36.47 -6.95 7.05
N VAL A 568 -35.28 -7.16 6.49
CA VAL A 568 -34.02 -6.63 7.03
C VAL A 568 -34.04 -5.11 7.01
N LYS A 569 -34.32 -4.50 5.86
CA LYS A 569 -34.35 -3.04 5.69
C LYS A 569 -35.31 -2.36 6.66
N ALA A 570 -36.50 -2.92 6.86
CA ALA A 570 -37.49 -2.37 7.78
C ALA A 570 -37.01 -2.34 9.25
N ARG A 571 -36.21 -3.34 9.67
CA ARG A 571 -35.72 -3.49 11.05
C ARG A 571 -34.41 -2.74 11.34
N MET A 572 -33.70 -2.27 10.32
CA MET A 572 -32.42 -1.55 10.49
C MET A 572 -32.63 -0.22 11.23
N PRO A 573 -31.92 0.04 12.35
CA PRO A 573 -32.06 1.29 13.07
C PRO A 573 -31.64 2.51 12.24
N ARG A 574 -32.41 3.59 12.31
CA ARG A 574 -31.97 4.89 11.77
C ARG A 574 -30.89 5.48 12.67
N VAL A 575 -29.81 5.98 12.08
CA VAL A 575 -28.64 6.44 12.84
C VAL A 575 -27.92 7.59 12.13
N ASP A 576 -27.37 8.53 12.91
CA ASP A 576 -26.49 9.58 12.37
C ASP A 576 -25.05 9.05 12.24
N LEU A 577 -24.35 9.42 11.17
CA LEU A 577 -22.99 8.94 10.90
C LEU A 577 -22.01 9.09 12.10
N PRO A 578 -21.96 10.21 12.85
CA PRO A 578 -21.04 10.31 13.98
C PRO A 578 -21.33 9.31 15.11
N GLU A 579 -22.58 8.92 15.29
CA GLU A 579 -22.94 7.93 16.30
C GLU A 579 -22.46 6.53 15.91
N ILE A 580 -22.45 6.20 14.62
CA ILE A 580 -21.83 4.95 14.12
C ILE A 580 -20.36 4.89 14.54
N LEU A 581 -19.61 5.98 14.32
CA LEU A 581 -18.19 6.01 14.64
C LEU A 581 -17.94 5.84 16.15
N LEU A 582 -18.73 6.53 16.98
CA LEU A 582 -18.62 6.41 18.44
C LEU A 582 -18.98 5.00 18.93
N GLU A 583 -20.04 4.41 18.39
CA GLU A 583 -20.46 3.05 18.73
C GLU A 583 -19.39 2.02 18.37
N ILE A 584 -18.87 2.07 17.14
CA ILE A 584 -17.81 1.15 16.71
C ILE A 584 -16.52 1.38 17.50
N ALA A 585 -16.15 2.63 17.79
CA ALA A 585 -15.01 2.95 18.63
C ALA A 585 -15.13 2.34 20.03
N ALA A 586 -16.32 2.43 20.64
CA ALA A 586 -16.58 1.86 21.97
C ALA A 586 -16.55 0.33 21.96
N ARG A 587 -17.10 -0.32 20.92
CA ARG A 587 -17.15 -1.79 20.82
C ARG A 587 -15.79 -2.43 20.54
N THR A 588 -14.99 -1.81 19.68
CA THR A 588 -13.73 -2.40 19.19
C THR A 588 -12.52 -1.92 19.97
N GLY A 589 -12.58 -0.74 20.60
CA GLY A 589 -11.40 -0.08 21.14
C GLY A 589 -10.42 0.40 20.07
N CYS A 590 -10.80 0.41 18.78
CA CYS A 590 -9.91 0.72 17.65
C CYS A 590 -9.26 2.10 17.76
N MET A 591 -9.88 3.03 18.50
CA MET A 591 -9.36 4.38 18.71
C MET A 591 -8.08 4.40 19.57
N GLU A 592 -7.76 3.33 20.31
CA GLU A 592 -6.48 3.18 21.02
C GLU A 592 -5.27 3.10 20.07
N ALA A 593 -5.50 2.75 18.80
CA ALA A 593 -4.46 2.74 17.76
C ALA A 593 -3.94 4.15 17.46
N PHE A 594 -4.77 5.19 17.65
CA PHE A 594 -4.38 6.60 17.49
C PHE A 594 -3.51 7.03 18.66
N THR A 595 -2.21 6.86 18.47
CA THR A 595 -1.19 7.26 19.45
C THR A 595 -0.67 8.65 19.12
N HIS A 596 -0.42 9.48 20.14
CA HIS A 596 0.17 10.80 19.92
C HIS A 596 1.56 10.68 19.29
N LEU A 597 1.85 11.53 18.31
CA LEU A 597 3.06 11.56 17.50
C LEU A 597 4.38 11.67 18.31
N THR A 598 4.35 12.27 19.50
CA THR A 598 5.57 12.51 20.29
C THR A 598 5.37 12.58 21.81
N GLU A 599 4.15 12.76 22.32
CA GLU A 599 3.88 12.83 23.77
C GLU A 599 3.00 11.67 24.24
N ARG A 600 3.67 10.70 24.86
CA ARG A 600 3.06 9.43 25.24
C ARG A 600 2.24 9.47 26.55
N THR A 601 1.97 10.66 27.10
CA THR A 601 1.08 10.89 28.26
C THR A 601 0.07 12.00 28.01
N ALA A 602 -0.05 12.50 26.78
CA ALA A 602 -1.05 13.50 26.44
C ALA A 602 -2.46 12.87 26.53
N ARG A 603 -2.97 12.81 27.75
CA ARG A 603 -4.35 12.43 28.02
C ARG A 603 -5.19 13.64 27.77
N ALA A 604 -6.24 13.46 27.01
CA ALA A 604 -7.25 14.46 26.94
C ALA A 604 -8.61 13.81 27.02
N ALA A 605 -9.47 14.40 27.83
CA ALA A 605 -10.83 13.95 28.00
C ALA A 605 -11.53 13.85 26.64
N ASP A 606 -12.33 12.81 26.47
CA ASP A 606 -13.16 12.56 25.29
C ASP A 606 -12.37 12.63 23.97
N LEU A 607 -11.13 12.12 23.99
CA LEU A 607 -10.27 12.06 22.80
C LEU A 607 -10.94 11.29 21.66
N THR A 608 -11.67 10.21 21.98
CA THR A 608 -12.46 9.44 21.01
C THR A 608 -13.42 10.34 20.23
N THR A 609 -14.15 11.22 20.91
CA THR A 609 -15.06 12.17 20.27
C THR A 609 -14.32 13.12 19.33
N SER A 610 -13.19 13.68 19.78
CA SER A 610 -12.35 14.52 18.91
C SER A 610 -11.80 13.75 17.70
N LEU A 611 -11.39 12.49 17.87
CA LEU A 611 -10.89 11.64 16.78
C LEU A 611 -11.98 11.34 15.77
N CYS A 612 -13.17 10.93 16.21
CA CYS A 612 -14.31 10.70 15.34
C CYS A 612 -14.66 11.96 14.55
N ALA A 613 -14.66 13.13 15.19
CA ALA A 613 -14.89 14.39 14.49
C ALA A 613 -13.81 14.68 13.44
N VAL A 614 -12.52 14.50 13.75
CA VAL A 614 -11.46 14.71 12.75
C VAL A 614 -11.57 13.71 11.59
N LEU A 615 -11.86 12.44 11.87
CA LEU A 615 -12.04 11.42 10.83
C LEU A 615 -13.21 11.77 9.91
N LEU A 616 -14.32 12.27 10.45
CA LEU A 616 -15.46 12.72 9.66
C LEU A 616 -15.17 13.97 8.83
N ALA A 617 -14.44 14.95 9.39
CA ALA A 617 -14.05 16.15 8.66
C ALA A 617 -13.29 15.82 7.38
N GLU A 618 -12.38 14.83 7.47
CA GLU A 618 -11.57 14.35 6.35
C GLU A 618 -12.39 13.42 5.43
N ALA A 619 -13.03 12.38 5.98
CA ALA A 619 -13.80 11.39 5.21
C ALA A 619 -14.98 12.01 4.45
N CYS A 620 -15.68 12.98 5.03
CA CYS A 620 -16.78 13.68 4.37
C CYS A 620 -16.31 14.82 3.48
N ASN A 621 -15.01 15.14 3.45
CA ASN A 621 -14.42 16.27 2.73
C ASN A 621 -15.02 17.65 3.07
N THR A 622 -15.60 17.78 4.25
CA THR A 622 -16.26 19.01 4.71
C THR A 622 -15.31 19.96 5.42
N GLY A 623 -14.18 19.44 5.92
CA GLY A 623 -13.31 20.17 6.84
C GLY A 623 -13.87 20.19 8.26
N PRO A 624 -13.13 20.73 9.24
CA PRO A 624 -13.53 20.67 10.65
C PRO A 624 -14.71 21.60 10.98
N GLU A 625 -14.95 22.65 10.20
CA GLU A 625 -15.92 23.70 10.51
C GLU A 625 -17.33 23.19 10.88
N PRO A 626 -17.96 22.25 10.15
CA PRO A 626 -19.30 21.76 10.49
C PRO A 626 -19.35 20.92 11.78
N LEU A 627 -18.21 20.51 12.32
CA LEU A 627 -18.09 19.67 13.51
C LEU A 627 -17.63 20.46 14.74
N VAL A 628 -17.34 21.75 14.57
CA VAL A 628 -16.94 22.63 15.68
C VAL A 628 -18.15 22.95 16.55
N CYS A 629 -18.08 22.57 17.83
CA CYS A 629 -19.04 23.00 18.85
C CYS A 629 -18.29 23.76 19.94
N PRO A 630 -18.44 25.10 20.06
CA PRO A 630 -17.71 25.90 21.05
C PRO A 630 -17.97 25.49 22.50
N ASP A 631 -19.18 25.01 22.78
CA ASP A 631 -19.64 24.65 24.12
C ASP A 631 -19.13 23.28 24.58
N ILE A 632 -18.67 22.43 23.64
CA ILE A 632 -18.14 21.10 23.93
C ILE A 632 -16.61 21.13 23.81
N PRO A 633 -15.85 21.00 24.92
CA PRO A 633 -14.38 21.12 24.91
C PRO A 633 -13.68 20.19 23.90
N SER A 634 -14.19 18.97 23.69
CA SER A 634 -13.65 17.98 22.76
C SER A 634 -13.90 18.31 21.28
N LEU A 635 -14.82 19.24 20.98
CA LEU A 635 -15.19 19.66 19.63
C LEU A 635 -14.78 21.12 19.32
N LYS A 636 -14.00 21.76 20.19
CA LYS A 636 -13.46 23.10 19.91
C LYS A 636 -12.53 23.07 18.68
N ARG A 637 -12.50 24.17 17.93
CA ARG A 637 -11.67 24.28 16.71
C ARG A 637 -10.19 23.96 16.97
N ASP A 638 -9.59 24.59 17.98
CA ASP A 638 -8.18 24.35 18.31
C ASP A 638 -7.92 22.92 18.77
N ARG A 639 -8.91 22.30 19.41
CA ARG A 639 -8.87 20.91 19.86
C ARG A 639 -8.85 19.95 18.67
N LEU A 640 -9.76 20.08 17.72
CA LEU A 640 -9.81 19.23 16.53
C LEU A 640 -8.55 19.36 15.68
N MET A 641 -8.07 20.59 15.48
CA MET A 641 -6.81 20.85 14.79
C MET A 641 -5.61 20.18 15.48
N TRP A 642 -5.55 20.24 16.81
CA TRP A 642 -4.49 19.58 17.58
C TRP A 642 -4.58 18.06 17.47
N VAL A 643 -5.78 17.47 17.52
CA VAL A 643 -5.96 16.02 17.38
C VAL A 643 -5.55 15.55 15.99
N GLY A 644 -6.02 16.20 14.92
CA GLY A 644 -5.63 15.84 13.55
C GLY A 644 -4.12 15.86 13.33
N GLN A 645 -3.43 16.89 13.82
CA GLN A 645 -1.97 17.03 13.66
C GLN A 645 -1.14 16.01 14.45
N ASN A 646 -1.65 15.54 15.58
CA ASN A 646 -0.85 14.74 16.53
C ASN A 646 -1.25 13.26 16.56
N TYR A 647 -2.45 12.90 16.10
CA TYR A 647 -2.97 11.55 16.23
C TYR A 647 -3.27 10.89 14.88
N VAL A 648 -3.80 11.63 13.90
CA VAL A 648 -4.15 11.11 12.58
C VAL A 648 -2.93 11.10 11.68
N ARG A 649 -2.57 9.91 11.17
CA ARG A 649 -1.49 9.67 10.21
C ARG A 649 -1.66 8.28 9.63
N ASP A 650 -1.02 8.02 8.51
CA ASP A 650 -1.02 6.72 7.85
C ASP A 650 -0.82 5.53 8.81
N GLU A 651 0.19 5.55 9.69
CA GLU A 651 0.44 4.40 10.59
C GLU A 651 -0.64 4.17 11.65
N THR A 652 -1.36 5.22 12.08
CA THR A 652 -2.47 5.07 13.04
C THR A 652 -3.76 4.70 12.33
N LEU A 653 -3.98 5.21 11.13
CA LEU A 653 -5.09 4.81 10.26
C LEU A 653 -4.97 3.33 9.88
N MET A 654 -3.80 2.87 9.44
CA MET A 654 -3.53 1.45 9.13
C MET A 654 -3.74 0.55 10.36
N ALA A 655 -3.22 0.95 11.53
CA ALA A 655 -3.37 0.16 12.75
C ALA A 655 -4.83 0.11 13.23
N CYS A 656 -5.56 1.22 13.17
CA CYS A 656 -6.99 1.24 13.45
C CYS A 656 -7.76 0.34 12.47
N ASN A 657 -7.39 0.39 11.19
CA ASN A 657 -8.01 -0.44 10.16
C ASN A 657 -7.84 -1.95 10.43
N ALA A 658 -6.66 -2.37 10.88
CA ALA A 658 -6.40 -3.76 11.25
C ALA A 658 -7.34 -4.25 12.38
N GLU A 659 -7.60 -3.42 13.39
CA GLU A 659 -8.55 -3.73 14.47
C GLU A 659 -10.00 -3.84 13.94
N LEU A 660 -10.41 -2.95 13.02
CA LEU A 660 -11.73 -3.01 12.39
C LEU A 660 -11.91 -4.28 11.54
N VAL A 661 -10.87 -4.69 10.80
CA VAL A 661 -10.89 -5.93 10.01
C VAL A 661 -10.95 -7.16 10.92
N SER A 662 -10.20 -7.18 12.03
CA SER A 662 -10.28 -8.27 13.01
C SER A 662 -11.67 -8.35 13.66
N ALA A 663 -12.28 -7.20 13.95
CA ALA A 663 -13.65 -7.16 14.48
C ALA A 663 -14.68 -7.71 13.47
N GLN A 664 -14.57 -7.34 12.18
CA GLN A 664 -15.43 -7.88 11.12
C GLN A 664 -15.31 -9.40 11.01
N ASN A 665 -14.08 -9.92 10.99
CA ASN A 665 -13.82 -11.35 10.80
C ASN A 665 -14.37 -12.24 11.94
N ARG A 666 -14.73 -11.64 13.09
CA ARG A 666 -15.38 -12.34 14.21
C ARG A 666 -16.89 -12.46 14.05
N ILE A 667 -17.52 -11.74 13.12
CA ILE A 667 -18.97 -11.78 12.90
C ILE A 667 -19.33 -12.98 12.03
N SER A 668 -20.35 -13.74 12.46
CA SER A 668 -20.84 -14.93 11.75
C SER A 668 -21.24 -14.63 10.32
N LEU A 669 -22.06 -13.59 10.09
CA LEU A 669 -22.47 -13.16 8.76
C LEU A 669 -21.29 -12.84 7.83
N ALA A 670 -20.22 -12.22 8.33
CA ALA A 670 -19.05 -11.92 7.51
C ALA A 670 -18.37 -13.20 6.98
N ARG A 671 -18.35 -14.27 7.78
CA ARG A 671 -17.82 -15.59 7.39
C ARG A 671 -18.71 -16.33 6.40
N VAL A 672 -20.00 -15.97 6.32
CA VAL A 672 -20.90 -16.49 5.28
C VAL A 672 -20.53 -15.91 3.91
N TRP A 673 -20.09 -14.65 3.84
CA TRP A 673 -19.64 -14.05 2.59
C TRP A 673 -18.28 -14.58 2.12
N GLY A 674 -17.35 -14.83 3.04
CA GLY A 674 -16.04 -15.36 2.68
C GLY A 674 -15.10 -15.65 3.85
N GLY A 675 -14.06 -16.43 3.57
CA GLY A 675 -13.03 -16.82 4.55
C GLY A 675 -11.89 -15.82 4.70
N GLY A 676 -11.86 -14.73 3.92
CA GLY A 676 -10.75 -13.79 3.86
C GLY A 676 -9.59 -14.25 2.96
N GLU A 677 -9.82 -15.27 2.12
CA GLU A 677 -8.83 -15.83 1.19
C GLU A 677 -8.89 -15.17 -0.21
N VAL A 678 -9.98 -14.45 -0.49
CA VAL A 678 -10.19 -13.74 -1.76
C VAL A 678 -10.23 -12.24 -1.50
N ALA A 679 -9.62 -11.47 -2.40
CA ALA A 679 -9.78 -10.02 -2.42
C ALA A 679 -9.86 -9.49 -3.86
N SER A 680 -10.56 -8.37 -4.05
CA SER A 680 -10.55 -7.60 -5.29
C SER A 680 -9.78 -6.30 -5.10
N ALA A 681 -9.10 -5.86 -6.16
CA ALA A 681 -8.46 -4.56 -6.19
C ALA A 681 -8.99 -3.69 -7.33
N ASP A 682 -9.43 -2.48 -6.99
CA ASP A 682 -10.00 -1.52 -7.94
C ASP A 682 -9.75 -0.06 -7.52
N GLY A 683 -9.76 0.86 -8.48
CA GLY A 683 -9.44 2.27 -8.31
C GLY A 683 -10.65 3.19 -8.36
N MET A 684 -10.93 3.87 -7.25
CA MET A 684 -11.86 5.00 -7.19
C MET A 684 -11.16 6.29 -7.66
N ARG A 685 -11.81 7.13 -8.45
CA ARG A 685 -11.18 8.27 -9.13
C ARG A 685 -11.78 9.60 -8.65
N PHE A 686 -10.91 10.55 -8.28
CA PHE A 686 -11.29 11.86 -7.75
C PHE A 686 -10.70 12.99 -8.61
N VAL A 687 -11.51 14.00 -8.91
CA VAL A 687 -11.07 15.22 -9.58
C VAL A 687 -10.30 16.10 -8.59
N VAL A 688 -9.17 16.66 -9.03
CA VAL A 688 -8.37 17.61 -8.26
C VAL A 688 -8.36 18.96 -8.99
N PRO A 689 -9.21 19.91 -8.61
CA PRO A 689 -9.32 21.21 -9.27
C PRO A 689 -8.13 22.14 -8.95
N VAL A 690 -7.45 21.91 -7.83
CA VAL A 690 -6.29 22.72 -7.42
C VAL A 690 -5.04 22.34 -8.19
N ARG A 691 -4.14 23.33 -8.39
CA ARG A 691 -2.83 23.06 -9.00
C ARG A 691 -1.97 22.24 -8.02
N THR A 692 -1.58 21.05 -8.47
CA THR A 692 -0.65 20.15 -7.78
C THR A 692 0.17 19.36 -8.80
N ILE A 693 1.37 18.95 -8.41
CA ILE A 693 2.20 18.01 -9.17
C ILE A 693 1.78 16.54 -8.94
N HIS A 694 0.93 16.27 -7.93
CA HIS A 694 0.52 14.92 -7.53
C HIS A 694 -0.80 14.44 -8.18
N ALA A 695 -1.42 15.25 -9.05
CA ALA A 695 -2.58 14.85 -9.85
C ALA A 695 -2.20 14.61 -11.32
N GLY A 696 -2.80 13.62 -11.98
CA GLY A 696 -2.52 13.26 -13.37
C GLY A 696 -3.67 13.64 -14.32
N PRO A 697 -3.40 14.03 -15.58
CA PRO A 697 -4.45 14.21 -16.59
C PRO A 697 -4.88 12.86 -17.18
N ASN A 698 -6.19 12.60 -17.25
CA ASN A 698 -6.72 11.42 -17.94
C ASN A 698 -8.03 11.79 -18.64
N PRO A 699 -8.03 11.97 -19.97
CA PRO A 699 -9.22 12.42 -20.70
C PRO A 699 -10.44 11.52 -20.53
N LYS A 700 -10.24 10.21 -20.31
CA LYS A 700 -11.33 9.25 -20.09
C LYS A 700 -12.10 9.51 -18.80
N TYR A 701 -11.41 9.93 -17.74
CA TYR A 701 -11.99 10.04 -16.40
C TYR A 701 -12.13 11.47 -15.88
N PHE A 702 -11.30 12.40 -16.35
CA PHE A 702 -11.24 13.77 -15.84
C PHE A 702 -11.50 14.82 -16.92
N ASN A 703 -11.88 14.43 -18.14
CA ASN A 703 -12.06 15.34 -19.28
C ASN A 703 -10.80 16.22 -19.51
N ARG A 704 -10.92 17.54 -19.36
CA ARG A 704 -9.79 18.50 -19.46
C ARG A 704 -9.09 18.74 -18.11
N GLY A 705 -9.61 18.17 -17.03
CA GLY A 705 -9.08 18.29 -15.67
C GLY A 705 -7.97 17.29 -15.35
N ARG A 706 -7.58 17.27 -14.07
CA ARG A 706 -6.61 16.34 -13.49
C ARG A 706 -7.25 15.65 -12.28
N GLY A 707 -6.74 14.48 -11.93
CA GLY A 707 -7.27 13.74 -10.81
C GLY A 707 -6.28 12.77 -10.18
N VAL A 708 -6.73 12.15 -9.11
CA VAL A 708 -6.05 11.06 -8.39
C VAL A 708 -6.91 9.81 -8.43
N THR A 709 -6.27 8.65 -8.27
CA THR A 709 -6.91 7.36 -8.14
C THR A 709 -6.56 6.78 -6.79
N TRP A 710 -7.59 6.47 -6.01
CA TRP A 710 -7.52 5.78 -4.73
C TRP A 710 -7.74 4.29 -5.00
N TYR A 711 -6.65 3.53 -5.02
CA TYR A 711 -6.66 2.11 -5.39
C TYR A 711 -6.80 1.25 -4.14
N ASN A 712 -7.91 0.53 -4.03
CA ASN A 712 -8.35 -0.16 -2.82
C ASN A 712 -8.28 -1.68 -2.99
N LEU A 713 -7.92 -2.39 -1.93
CA LEU A 713 -8.04 -3.84 -1.81
C LEU A 713 -9.19 -4.20 -0.86
N LEU A 714 -10.17 -4.93 -1.38
CA LEU A 714 -11.41 -5.31 -0.70
C LEU A 714 -11.48 -6.82 -0.53
N SER A 715 -11.67 -7.27 0.71
CA SER A 715 -11.89 -8.68 1.07
C SER A 715 -13.25 -9.20 0.60
N ASP A 716 -13.37 -10.52 0.42
CA ASP A 716 -14.64 -11.24 0.29
C ASP A 716 -15.55 -11.09 1.52
N GLN A 717 -15.00 -10.68 2.67
CA GLN A 717 -15.75 -10.27 3.87
C GLN A 717 -16.26 -8.82 3.83
N CYS A 718 -16.24 -8.16 2.67
CA CYS A 718 -16.68 -6.79 2.43
C CYS A 718 -15.87 -5.66 3.11
N THR A 719 -14.74 -5.97 3.74
CA THR A 719 -13.85 -4.99 4.38
C THR A 719 -12.67 -4.56 3.51
N GLY A 720 -12.34 -3.27 3.56
CA GLY A 720 -11.15 -2.74 2.89
C GLY A 720 -9.88 -3.06 3.68
N LEU A 721 -8.92 -3.74 3.07
CA LEU A 721 -7.70 -4.19 3.73
C LEU A 721 -6.58 -3.15 3.66
N ASN A 722 -6.40 -2.56 2.48
CA ASN A 722 -5.36 -1.57 2.22
C ASN A 722 -5.75 -0.68 1.04
N ALA A 723 -5.15 0.51 0.94
CA ALA A 723 -5.35 1.41 -0.18
C ALA A 723 -4.12 2.29 -0.44
N ILE A 724 -3.90 2.65 -1.71
CA ILE A 724 -2.82 3.57 -2.11
C ILE A 724 -3.38 4.66 -3.03
N THR A 725 -3.01 5.91 -2.74
CA THR A 725 -3.36 7.06 -3.58
C THR A 725 -2.27 7.31 -4.63
N VAL A 726 -2.67 7.33 -5.90
CA VAL A 726 -1.76 7.57 -7.03
C VAL A 726 -2.26 8.67 -7.96
N PRO A 727 -1.36 9.41 -8.65
CA PRO A 727 -1.77 10.30 -9.73
C PRO A 727 -2.53 9.51 -10.81
N GLY A 728 -3.66 10.02 -11.30
CA GLY A 728 -4.65 9.30 -12.12
C GLY A 728 -4.24 8.84 -13.54
N THR A 729 -2.95 8.60 -13.76
CA THR A 729 -2.32 8.13 -15.01
C THR A 729 -1.51 6.84 -14.85
N LEU A 730 -1.30 6.33 -13.64
CA LEU A 730 -0.52 5.11 -13.44
C LEU A 730 -1.32 3.89 -13.93
N ARG A 731 -0.62 2.94 -14.58
CA ARG A 731 -1.21 1.64 -14.91
C ARG A 731 -1.56 0.95 -13.61
N ASP A 732 -2.83 0.56 -13.45
CA ASP A 732 -3.37 -0.09 -12.25
C ASP A 732 -2.53 -1.31 -11.81
N SER A 733 -1.97 -2.03 -12.79
CA SER A 733 -1.10 -3.19 -12.58
C SER A 733 0.22 -2.91 -11.86
N LEU A 734 0.73 -1.67 -11.87
CA LEU A 734 1.94 -1.29 -11.12
C LEU A 734 1.64 -1.10 -9.63
N VAL A 735 0.43 -0.64 -9.32
CA VAL A 735 -0.02 -0.29 -7.95
C VAL A 735 -0.55 -1.51 -7.22
N LEU A 736 -1.17 -2.42 -7.95
CA LEU A 736 -1.77 -3.65 -7.43
C LEU A 736 -0.87 -4.41 -6.46
N LEU A 737 0.39 -4.69 -6.86
CA LEU A 737 1.29 -5.49 -6.04
C LEU A 737 1.63 -4.81 -4.72
N ALA A 738 1.75 -3.47 -4.72
CA ALA A 738 2.02 -2.71 -3.50
C ALA A 738 0.83 -2.76 -2.54
N VAL A 739 -0.39 -2.57 -3.03
CA VAL A 739 -1.58 -2.65 -2.16
C VAL A 739 -1.72 -4.02 -1.51
N VAL A 740 -1.38 -5.11 -2.22
CA VAL A 740 -1.42 -6.48 -1.69
C VAL A 740 -0.31 -6.74 -0.67
N LEU A 741 0.94 -6.38 -0.98
CA LEU A 741 2.09 -6.70 -0.12
C LEU A 741 2.17 -5.80 1.12
N GLU A 742 1.67 -4.57 1.05
CA GLU A 742 1.77 -3.58 2.13
C GLU A 742 0.58 -3.64 3.12
N GLN A 743 -0.33 -4.60 2.95
CA GLN A 743 -1.46 -4.82 3.86
C GLN A 743 -1.00 -5.38 5.22
N GLN A 744 -1.57 -4.87 6.32
CA GLN A 744 -1.17 -5.23 7.70
C GLN A 744 -2.32 -5.81 8.53
N THR A 745 -3.27 -6.47 7.87
CA THR A 745 -4.45 -7.08 8.50
C THR A 745 -4.22 -8.57 8.78
N GLU A 746 -5.06 -9.18 9.62
CA GLU A 746 -4.99 -10.61 9.91
C GLU A 746 -5.42 -11.49 8.72
N LEU A 747 -6.19 -10.94 7.78
CA LEU A 747 -6.64 -11.64 6.59
C LEU A 747 -5.49 -11.81 5.60
N GLN A 748 -5.38 -12.99 5.00
CA GLN A 748 -4.31 -13.34 4.06
C GLN A 748 -4.92 -13.79 2.73
N PRO A 749 -5.44 -12.85 1.92
CA PRO A 749 -6.02 -13.20 0.63
C PRO A 749 -4.92 -13.78 -0.28
N THR A 750 -5.14 -14.99 -0.78
CA THR A 750 -4.24 -15.67 -1.72
C THR A 750 -4.70 -15.48 -3.15
N ARG A 751 -5.99 -15.25 -3.39
CA ARG A 751 -6.57 -14.99 -4.72
C ARG A 751 -6.92 -13.52 -4.86
N ILE A 752 -6.30 -12.84 -5.83
CA ILE A 752 -6.46 -11.41 -6.05
C ILE A 752 -7.12 -11.16 -7.40
N MET A 753 -8.32 -10.59 -7.35
CA MET A 753 -9.14 -10.30 -8.53
C MET A 753 -9.04 -8.81 -8.89
N THR A 754 -9.10 -8.50 -10.18
CA THR A 754 -9.14 -7.11 -10.66
C THR A 754 -10.08 -7.00 -11.85
N ASP A 755 -10.61 -5.82 -12.10
CA ASP A 755 -11.28 -5.54 -13.37
C ASP A 755 -10.28 -5.60 -14.54
N THR A 756 -10.82 -5.52 -15.76
CA THR A 756 -10.14 -5.65 -17.05
C THR A 756 -9.19 -4.47 -17.30
N GLY A 757 -8.13 -4.39 -16.50
CA GLY A 757 -7.01 -3.46 -16.67
C GLY A 757 -5.92 -4.05 -17.55
N ALA A 758 -4.98 -3.22 -18.02
CA ALA A 758 -3.79 -3.68 -18.74
C ALA A 758 -2.84 -4.45 -17.81
N TYR A 759 -3.13 -5.73 -17.58
CA TYR A 759 -2.24 -6.64 -16.87
C TYR A 759 -1.13 -7.15 -17.80
N SER A 760 0.11 -7.09 -17.31
CA SER A 760 1.28 -7.59 -18.02
C SER A 760 1.60 -9.02 -17.57
N ASP A 761 2.24 -9.81 -18.43
CA ASP A 761 2.75 -11.15 -18.08
C ASP A 761 3.67 -11.09 -16.84
N VAL A 762 4.45 -10.01 -16.65
CA VAL A 762 5.30 -9.81 -15.47
C VAL A 762 4.51 -9.85 -14.16
N VAL A 763 3.29 -9.32 -14.14
CA VAL A 763 2.45 -9.25 -12.93
C VAL A 763 1.94 -10.64 -12.57
N PHE A 764 1.45 -11.42 -13.54
CA PHE A 764 1.13 -12.83 -13.33
C PHE A 764 2.34 -13.59 -12.75
N GLY A 765 3.53 -13.37 -13.32
CA GLY A 765 4.75 -14.02 -12.83
C GLY A 765 5.09 -13.65 -11.39
N LEU A 766 5.06 -12.37 -11.04
CA LEU A 766 5.34 -11.91 -9.67
C LEU A 766 4.32 -12.42 -8.66
N PHE A 767 3.03 -12.36 -8.97
CA PHE A 767 1.98 -12.88 -8.09
C PHE A 767 2.18 -14.38 -7.87
N ARG A 768 2.42 -15.14 -8.94
CA ARG A 768 2.67 -16.58 -8.86
C ARG A 768 3.88 -16.91 -7.98
N LEU A 769 4.99 -16.19 -8.15
CA LEU A 769 6.22 -16.39 -7.39
C LEU A 769 6.11 -15.96 -5.92
N LEU A 770 5.24 -14.99 -5.60
CA LEU A 770 4.99 -14.52 -4.24
C LEU A 770 3.96 -15.38 -3.48
N GLY A 771 3.43 -16.43 -4.10
CA GLY A 771 2.44 -17.34 -3.51
C GLY A 771 0.99 -16.91 -3.70
N TYR A 772 0.72 -15.92 -4.56
CA TYR A 772 -0.63 -15.46 -4.87
C TYR A 772 -1.13 -16.03 -6.20
N ARG A 773 -2.45 -16.05 -6.37
CA ARG A 773 -3.15 -16.34 -7.62
C ARG A 773 -3.78 -15.05 -8.14
N PHE A 774 -3.27 -14.55 -9.26
CA PHE A 774 -3.83 -13.37 -9.89
C PHE A 774 -4.96 -13.77 -10.83
N SER A 775 -6.17 -13.25 -10.60
CA SER A 775 -7.41 -13.66 -11.26
C SER A 775 -8.18 -12.47 -11.84
N PRO A 776 -7.63 -11.80 -12.87
CA PRO A 776 -8.33 -10.68 -13.51
C PRO A 776 -9.57 -11.15 -14.26
N ARG A 777 -10.58 -10.28 -14.35
CA ARG A 777 -11.69 -10.43 -15.28
C ARG A 777 -11.18 -10.31 -16.72
N LEU A 778 -11.56 -11.25 -17.57
CA LEU A 778 -11.18 -11.31 -18.98
C LEU A 778 -12.38 -10.90 -19.84
N ALA A 779 -12.56 -9.59 -20.10
CA ALA A 779 -13.69 -9.11 -20.90
C ALA A 779 -13.60 -9.51 -22.39
N ASP A 780 -12.38 -9.56 -22.95
CA ASP A 780 -12.11 -10.06 -24.30
C ASP A 780 -11.19 -11.29 -24.22
N ILE A 781 -11.80 -12.46 -24.02
CA ILE A 781 -11.08 -13.73 -23.99
C ILE A 781 -10.60 -14.16 -25.39
N GLY A 782 -11.32 -13.77 -26.44
CA GLY A 782 -11.00 -14.12 -27.83
C GLY A 782 -9.64 -13.56 -28.28
N GLY A 783 -9.31 -12.34 -27.81
CA GLY A 783 -8.00 -11.72 -28.03
C GLY A 783 -6.85 -12.25 -27.14
N THR A 784 -7.13 -13.16 -26.21
CA THR A 784 -6.11 -13.64 -25.25
C THR A 784 -5.14 -14.64 -25.89
N ARG A 785 -3.84 -14.47 -25.63
CA ARG A 785 -2.80 -15.39 -26.10
C ARG A 785 -2.64 -16.56 -25.14
N PHE A 786 -2.78 -17.78 -25.67
CA PHE A 786 -2.55 -19.03 -24.95
C PHE A 786 -1.16 -19.58 -25.30
N TRP A 787 -0.43 -20.03 -24.28
CA TRP A 787 0.96 -20.47 -24.39
C TRP A 787 1.11 -21.95 -24.03
N ARG A 788 1.93 -22.68 -24.78
CA ARG A 788 2.36 -24.05 -24.42
C ARG A 788 3.86 -24.10 -24.15
N VAL A 789 4.29 -25.07 -23.35
CA VAL A 789 5.72 -25.34 -23.11
C VAL A 789 6.21 -26.39 -24.12
N ASP A 790 5.59 -27.57 -24.13
CA ASP A 790 5.91 -28.63 -25.09
C ASP A 790 5.29 -28.33 -26.46
N PRO A 791 6.09 -28.21 -27.53
CA PRO A 791 5.58 -28.01 -28.88
C PRO A 791 4.88 -29.22 -29.49
N GLN A 792 5.13 -30.44 -28.99
CA GLN A 792 4.56 -31.69 -29.50
C GLN A 792 3.29 -32.12 -28.76
N ALA A 793 2.97 -31.48 -27.63
CA ALA A 793 1.74 -31.78 -26.89
C ALA A 793 0.48 -31.53 -27.73
N ASP A 794 -0.43 -32.49 -27.74
CA ASP A 794 -1.72 -32.41 -28.44
C ASP A 794 -2.86 -32.16 -27.44
N TYR A 795 -3.50 -31.00 -27.57
CA TYR A 795 -4.66 -30.60 -26.75
C TYR A 795 -5.98 -30.60 -27.53
N GLY A 796 -6.05 -31.35 -28.64
CA GLY A 796 -7.24 -31.44 -29.50
C GLY A 796 -7.65 -30.07 -30.05
N ARG A 797 -8.93 -29.69 -29.86
CA ARG A 797 -9.48 -28.41 -30.34
C ARG A 797 -8.75 -27.17 -29.77
N LEU A 798 -8.19 -27.27 -28.56
CA LEU A 798 -7.45 -26.16 -27.94
C LEU A 798 -6.11 -25.87 -28.63
N ASN A 799 -5.63 -26.75 -29.51
CA ASN A 799 -4.43 -26.48 -30.29
C ASN A 799 -4.55 -25.22 -31.15
N ALA A 800 -5.77 -24.91 -31.62
CA ALA A 800 -6.05 -23.71 -32.37
C ALA A 800 -5.80 -22.41 -31.57
N LEU A 801 -5.86 -22.47 -30.23
CA LEU A 801 -5.59 -21.34 -29.33
C LEU A 801 -4.13 -21.27 -28.90
N ALA A 802 -3.55 -22.42 -28.56
CA ALA A 802 -2.19 -22.54 -28.01
C ALA A 802 -1.11 -22.39 -29.10
N ARG A 803 -1.09 -21.25 -29.79
CA ARG A 803 -0.16 -20.96 -30.90
C ARG A 803 1.21 -20.45 -30.45
N GLN A 804 1.32 -20.00 -29.19
CA GLN A 804 2.52 -19.36 -28.65
C GLN A 804 3.32 -20.34 -27.77
N ARG A 805 4.63 -20.09 -27.63
CA ARG A 805 5.55 -20.95 -26.86
C ARG A 805 6.27 -20.19 -25.77
N VAL A 806 6.27 -20.75 -24.56
CA VAL A 806 7.10 -20.25 -23.45
C VAL A 806 8.55 -20.65 -23.70
N ASN A 807 9.50 -19.80 -23.32
CA ASN A 807 10.93 -20.10 -23.45
C ASN A 807 11.61 -20.23 -22.07
N PRO A 808 11.81 -21.46 -21.56
CA PRO A 808 12.47 -21.71 -20.28
C PRO A 808 13.93 -21.23 -20.21
N ASP A 809 14.65 -21.20 -21.34
CA ASP A 809 16.06 -20.78 -21.40
C ASP A 809 16.26 -19.31 -21.05
N ARG A 810 15.19 -18.51 -21.05
CA ARG A 810 15.21 -17.13 -20.57
C ARG A 810 15.11 -17.03 -19.04
N ILE A 811 14.61 -18.07 -18.37
CA ILE A 811 14.37 -18.09 -16.93
C ILE A 811 15.62 -18.56 -16.19
N ILE A 812 16.18 -19.69 -16.61
CA ILE A 812 17.28 -20.39 -15.91
C ILE A 812 18.47 -19.47 -15.60
N PRO A 813 18.99 -18.66 -16.54
CA PRO A 813 20.16 -17.80 -16.28
C PRO A 813 19.89 -16.69 -15.25
N HIS A 814 18.62 -16.37 -14.99
CA HIS A 814 18.20 -15.28 -14.12
C HIS A 814 17.45 -15.78 -12.87
N TRP A 815 17.40 -17.09 -12.63
CA TRP A 815 16.60 -17.66 -11.54
C TRP A 815 16.99 -17.12 -10.17
N ASP A 816 18.29 -17.00 -9.89
CA ASP A 816 18.74 -16.47 -8.60
C ASP A 816 18.35 -15.00 -8.41
N ASP A 817 18.44 -14.19 -9.47
CA ASP A 817 17.97 -12.80 -9.46
C ASP A 817 16.46 -12.69 -9.23
N VAL A 818 15.68 -13.62 -9.80
CA VAL A 818 14.23 -13.73 -9.57
C VAL A 818 13.95 -14.04 -8.10
N LEU A 819 14.60 -15.06 -7.53
CA LEU A 819 14.45 -15.44 -6.12
C LEU A 819 14.83 -14.29 -5.18
N ARG A 820 15.94 -13.61 -5.48
CA ARG A 820 16.45 -12.48 -4.70
C ARG A 820 15.48 -11.30 -4.71
N LEU A 821 14.90 -10.99 -5.87
CA LEU A 821 13.90 -9.95 -6.02
C LEU A 821 12.63 -10.26 -5.22
N VAL A 822 12.08 -11.46 -5.43
CA VAL A 822 10.83 -11.91 -4.79
C VAL A 822 11.01 -12.03 -3.27
N GLY A 823 12.17 -12.51 -2.82
CA GLY A 823 12.54 -12.54 -1.40
C GLY A 823 12.63 -11.14 -0.79
N SER A 824 13.26 -10.19 -1.49
CA SER A 824 13.36 -8.80 -1.02
C SER A 824 11.98 -8.12 -0.94
N LEU A 825 11.07 -8.43 -1.87
CA LEU A 825 9.68 -7.99 -1.83
C LEU A 825 8.90 -8.63 -0.67
N LYS A 826 9.02 -9.95 -0.48
CA LYS A 826 8.33 -10.67 0.61
C LYS A 826 8.76 -10.20 2.00
N LEU A 827 10.02 -9.83 2.16
CA LEU A 827 10.57 -9.30 3.40
C LEU A 827 10.33 -7.78 3.59
N GLY A 828 9.73 -7.10 2.61
CA GLY A 828 9.46 -5.66 2.67
C GLY A 828 10.71 -4.78 2.64
N LEU A 829 11.84 -5.30 2.14
CA LEU A 829 13.11 -4.55 2.04
C LEU A 829 13.09 -3.52 0.90
N VAL A 830 12.27 -3.77 -0.13
CA VAL A 830 12.08 -2.87 -1.27
C VAL A 830 10.59 -2.59 -1.50
N PRO A 831 10.20 -1.33 -1.75
CA PRO A 831 8.82 -1.00 -2.13
C PRO A 831 8.46 -1.59 -3.49
N ALA A 832 7.30 -2.25 -3.59
CA ALA A 832 6.85 -2.89 -4.83
C ALA A 832 6.69 -1.88 -5.99
N MET A 833 6.17 -0.68 -5.69
CA MET A 833 6.03 0.40 -6.67
C MET A 833 7.35 0.84 -7.31
N SER A 834 8.45 0.79 -6.55
CA SER A 834 9.79 1.17 -7.05
C SER A 834 10.33 0.11 -8.01
N ILE A 835 10.22 -1.16 -7.63
CA ILE A 835 10.64 -2.31 -8.45
C ILE A 835 9.86 -2.39 -9.76
N MET A 836 8.54 -2.22 -9.72
CA MET A 836 7.69 -2.34 -10.91
C MET A 836 8.07 -1.34 -12.00
N ARG A 837 8.54 -0.14 -11.62
CA ARG A 837 9.06 0.87 -12.57
C ARG A 837 10.39 0.48 -13.22
N THR A 838 11.21 -0.30 -12.51
CA THR A 838 12.49 -0.80 -13.02
C THR A 838 12.30 -1.99 -13.97
N LEU A 839 11.30 -2.85 -13.70
CA LEU A 839 11.02 -4.03 -14.51
C LEU A 839 10.29 -3.69 -15.82
N GLN A 840 9.33 -2.76 -15.78
CA GLN A 840 8.52 -2.38 -16.94
C GLN A 840 8.97 -1.05 -17.52
N VAL A 841 9.61 -1.12 -18.67
CA VAL A 841 10.17 0.03 -19.38
C VAL A 841 9.43 0.20 -20.70
N ASP A 842 8.43 1.08 -20.75
CA ASP A 842 7.63 1.35 -21.96
C ASP A 842 7.23 0.04 -22.69
N GLU A 843 7.79 -0.24 -23.88
CA GLU A 843 7.59 -1.48 -24.64
C GLU A 843 8.75 -2.50 -24.55
N HIS A 844 9.83 -2.19 -23.83
CA HIS A 844 11.07 -2.99 -23.81
C HIS A 844 11.41 -3.52 -22.41
N PRO A 845 10.86 -4.67 -21.99
CA PRO A 845 11.12 -5.25 -20.66
C PRO A 845 12.60 -5.64 -20.49
N THR A 846 13.13 -5.49 -19.26
CA THR A 846 14.48 -5.96 -18.90
C THR A 846 14.60 -7.48 -19.02
N ARG A 847 15.82 -8.04 -19.08
CA ARG A 847 16.00 -9.51 -19.13
C ARG A 847 15.38 -10.22 -17.92
N LEU A 848 15.51 -9.63 -16.73
CA LEU A 848 14.86 -10.12 -15.51
C LEU A 848 13.32 -10.06 -15.64
N ALA A 849 12.77 -8.95 -16.15
CA ALA A 849 11.34 -8.84 -16.40
C ALA A 849 10.85 -9.83 -17.47
N GLN A 850 11.66 -10.13 -18.50
CA GLN A 850 11.38 -11.15 -19.50
C GLN A 850 11.34 -12.55 -18.87
N ALA A 851 12.31 -12.89 -18.00
CA ALA A 851 12.32 -14.15 -17.26
C ALA A 851 11.04 -14.32 -16.41
N ILE A 852 10.67 -13.29 -15.65
CA ILE A 852 9.43 -13.28 -14.86
C ILE A 852 8.19 -13.36 -15.75
N ALA A 853 8.20 -12.70 -16.92
CA ALA A 853 7.12 -12.75 -17.88
C ALA A 853 6.91 -14.15 -18.48
N GLU A 854 7.96 -14.94 -18.72
CA GLU A 854 7.80 -16.33 -19.20
C GLU A 854 7.03 -17.18 -18.16
N ILE A 855 7.35 -17.04 -16.87
CA ILE A 855 6.59 -17.68 -15.77
C ILE A 855 5.15 -17.17 -15.75
N GLY A 856 4.97 -15.86 -15.91
CA GLY A 856 3.65 -15.26 -15.93
C GLY A 856 2.79 -15.66 -17.12
N ARG A 857 3.38 -16.00 -18.27
CA ARG A 857 2.65 -16.57 -19.43
C ARG A 857 2.08 -17.94 -19.12
N ILE A 858 2.81 -18.76 -18.36
CA ILE A 858 2.31 -20.05 -17.87
C ILE A 858 1.08 -19.81 -16.98
N ASP A 859 1.23 -19.02 -15.92
CA ASP A 859 0.15 -18.79 -14.94
C ASP A 859 -1.07 -18.09 -15.56
N LYS A 860 -0.84 -17.12 -16.46
CA LYS A 860 -1.90 -16.47 -17.24
C LYS A 860 -2.67 -17.46 -18.11
N THR A 861 -1.98 -18.41 -18.74
CA THR A 861 -2.63 -19.44 -19.56
C THR A 861 -3.45 -20.39 -18.69
N ILE A 862 -2.92 -20.81 -17.54
CA ILE A 862 -3.66 -21.60 -16.54
C ILE A 862 -4.91 -20.86 -16.07
N HIS A 863 -4.80 -19.56 -15.76
CA HIS A 863 -5.95 -18.73 -15.40
C HIS A 863 -6.98 -18.67 -16.52
N ALA A 864 -6.56 -18.37 -17.75
CA ALA A 864 -7.45 -18.27 -18.90
C ALA A 864 -8.19 -19.59 -19.19
N LEU A 865 -7.49 -20.73 -19.11
CA LEU A 865 -8.09 -22.06 -19.29
C LEU A 865 -9.13 -22.36 -18.22
N ASN A 866 -8.81 -22.13 -16.94
CA ASN A 866 -9.77 -22.33 -15.87
C ASN A 866 -10.94 -21.34 -15.95
N PHE A 867 -10.71 -20.11 -16.44
CA PHE A 867 -11.75 -19.12 -16.61
C PHE A 867 -12.76 -19.53 -17.70
N ILE A 868 -12.33 -20.16 -18.79
CA ILE A 868 -13.26 -20.61 -19.85
C ILE A 868 -13.98 -21.91 -19.49
N ASP A 869 -13.32 -22.79 -18.73
CA ASP A 869 -13.86 -24.09 -18.30
C ASP A 869 -14.92 -23.93 -17.20
N ASP A 870 -14.64 -23.13 -16.17
CA ASP A 870 -15.42 -23.09 -14.94
C ASP A 870 -16.34 -21.86 -14.87
N GLU A 871 -17.65 -22.07 -15.03
CA GLU A 871 -18.66 -21.02 -14.87
C GLU A 871 -18.69 -20.44 -13.45
N THR A 872 -18.58 -21.29 -12.43
CA THR A 872 -18.61 -20.88 -11.02
C THR A 872 -17.47 -19.92 -10.74
N ARG A 873 -16.24 -20.25 -11.17
CA ARG A 873 -15.07 -19.36 -11.03
C ARG A 873 -15.28 -17.99 -11.71
N ARG A 874 -15.89 -17.97 -12.90
CA ARG A 874 -16.23 -16.71 -13.58
C ARG A 874 -17.23 -15.89 -12.79
N ARG A 875 -18.27 -16.55 -12.26
CA ARG A 875 -19.32 -15.91 -11.47
C ARG A 875 -18.76 -15.37 -10.15
N ASP A 876 -17.92 -16.13 -9.44
CA ASP A 876 -17.23 -15.67 -8.23
C ASP A 876 -16.38 -14.42 -8.50
N THR A 877 -15.67 -14.40 -9.63
CA THR A 877 -14.88 -13.23 -10.05
C THR A 877 -15.76 -12.00 -10.24
N LEU A 878 -16.93 -12.15 -10.87
CA LEU A 878 -17.88 -11.04 -11.03
C LEU A 878 -18.48 -10.61 -9.69
N LEU A 879 -18.88 -11.54 -8.83
CA LEU A 879 -19.46 -11.23 -7.52
C LEU A 879 -18.48 -10.40 -6.68
N GLN A 880 -17.22 -10.80 -6.62
CA GLN A 880 -16.19 -10.09 -5.87
C GLN A 880 -15.89 -8.69 -6.44
N LEU A 881 -15.98 -8.51 -7.77
CA LEU A 881 -15.84 -7.19 -8.39
C LEU A 881 -17.05 -6.29 -8.12
N ASN A 882 -18.26 -6.85 -8.12
CA ASN A 882 -19.49 -6.12 -7.78
C ASN A 882 -19.47 -5.61 -6.32
N LEU A 883 -18.83 -6.33 -5.40
CA LEU A 883 -18.59 -5.81 -4.04
C LEU A 883 -17.75 -4.52 -4.05
N GLY A 884 -16.76 -4.44 -4.95
CA GLY A 884 -15.96 -3.24 -5.17
C GLY A 884 -16.82 -2.05 -5.59
N GLU A 885 -17.75 -2.26 -6.52
CA GLU A 885 -18.71 -1.23 -6.96
C GLU A 885 -19.62 -0.76 -5.82
N GLY A 886 -20.14 -1.69 -5.02
CA GLY A 886 -20.97 -1.38 -3.85
C GLY A 886 -20.22 -0.53 -2.81
N ARG A 887 -18.97 -0.90 -2.51
CA ARG A 887 -18.09 -0.11 -1.63
C ARG A 887 -17.81 1.27 -2.20
N HIS A 888 -17.55 1.39 -3.50
CA HIS A 888 -17.32 2.68 -4.16
C HIS A 888 -18.56 3.57 -4.11
N SER A 889 -19.77 3.00 -4.25
CA SER A 889 -21.02 3.74 -4.08
C SER A 889 -21.13 4.31 -2.67
N LEU A 890 -20.93 3.49 -1.64
CA LEU A 890 -20.95 3.95 -0.24
C LEU A 890 -19.89 5.03 0.02
N ALA A 891 -18.66 4.85 -0.50
CA ALA A 891 -17.59 5.82 -0.34
C ALA A 891 -17.92 7.17 -1.00
N ARG A 892 -18.65 7.20 -2.13
CA ARG A 892 -19.10 8.45 -2.76
C ARG A 892 -20.12 9.19 -1.91
N GLU A 893 -21.06 8.47 -1.30
CA GLU A 893 -22.06 9.07 -0.41
C GLU A 893 -21.42 9.67 0.85
N VAL A 894 -20.44 8.98 1.43
CA VAL A 894 -19.64 9.53 2.53
C VAL A 894 -18.86 10.76 2.05
N PHE A 895 -18.20 10.70 0.89
CA PHE A 895 -17.36 11.76 0.34
C PHE A 895 -18.15 12.86 -0.43
N HIS A 896 -19.13 13.48 0.22
CA HIS A 896 -20.03 14.45 -0.44
C HIS A 896 -19.53 15.90 -0.41
N GLY A 897 -18.69 16.27 0.56
CA GLY A 897 -18.18 17.63 0.73
C GLY A 897 -17.45 18.15 -0.51
N LYS A 898 -17.53 19.46 -0.75
CA LYS A 898 -16.89 20.15 -1.90
C LYS A 898 -17.19 19.47 -3.25
N ARG A 899 -18.41 18.98 -3.44
CA ARG A 899 -18.87 18.29 -4.67
C ARG A 899 -18.09 17.00 -4.97
N GLY A 900 -17.52 16.36 -3.96
CA GLY A 900 -16.68 15.18 -4.13
C GLY A 900 -15.33 15.46 -4.79
N GLU A 901 -14.91 16.72 -4.89
CA GLU A 901 -13.63 17.13 -5.45
C GLU A 901 -12.55 17.29 -4.38
N LEU A 902 -11.32 16.88 -4.67
CA LEU A 902 -10.22 16.89 -3.71
C LEU A 902 -9.39 18.18 -3.84
N PHE A 903 -9.32 18.97 -2.76
CA PHE A 903 -8.64 20.28 -2.73
C PHE A 903 -7.24 20.24 -2.09
N GLN A 904 -6.78 19.06 -1.66
CA GLN A 904 -5.46 18.91 -1.03
C GLN A 904 -4.34 19.00 -2.08
N ARG A 905 -3.38 19.90 -1.83
CA ARG A 905 -2.28 20.19 -2.77
C ARG A 905 -1.12 19.22 -2.64
N TYR A 906 -0.86 18.75 -1.43
CA TYR A 906 0.27 17.88 -1.10
C TYR A 906 -0.17 16.43 -1.02
N ARG A 907 0.76 15.53 -1.36
CA ARG A 907 0.50 14.10 -1.38
C ARG A 907 0.04 13.54 -0.03
N GLU A 908 0.76 13.86 1.05
CA GLU A 908 0.42 13.40 2.41
C GLU A 908 -1.02 13.78 2.78
N GLY A 909 -1.43 15.03 2.49
CA GLY A 909 -2.81 15.45 2.74
C GLY A 909 -3.85 14.77 1.84
N GLN A 910 -3.47 14.29 0.65
CA GLN A 910 -4.35 13.47 -0.19
C GLN A 910 -4.47 12.05 0.36
N GLU A 911 -3.36 11.48 0.83
CA GLU A 911 -3.30 10.14 1.43
C GLU A 911 -4.07 10.10 2.75
N ASP A 912 -3.79 11.01 3.69
CA ASP A 912 -4.48 11.05 4.99
C ASP A 912 -6.01 11.18 4.83
N LEU A 913 -6.47 12.05 3.93
CA LEU A 913 -7.89 12.29 3.68
C LEU A 913 -8.59 11.06 3.07
N LEU A 914 -7.96 10.40 2.09
CA LEU A 914 -8.53 9.21 1.45
C LEU A 914 -8.41 7.95 2.34
N SER A 915 -7.37 7.85 3.16
CA SER A 915 -7.24 6.80 4.18
C SER A 915 -8.28 6.97 5.29
N ALA A 916 -8.59 8.22 5.70
CA ALA A 916 -9.69 8.49 6.62
C ALA A 916 -11.06 8.10 6.02
N LEU A 917 -11.29 8.39 4.73
CA LEU A 917 -12.47 7.90 4.01
C LEU A 917 -12.57 6.37 4.07
N GLY A 918 -11.49 5.65 3.74
CA GLY A 918 -11.46 4.18 3.80
C GLY A 918 -11.78 3.63 5.18
N LEU A 919 -11.26 4.27 6.23
CA LEU A 919 -11.51 3.89 7.61
C LEU A 919 -12.98 4.09 8.00
N VAL A 920 -13.56 5.26 7.70
CA VAL A 920 -14.98 5.56 7.98
C VAL A 920 -15.91 4.61 7.22
N VAL A 921 -15.62 4.31 5.96
CA VAL A 921 -16.37 3.30 5.19
C VAL A 921 -16.29 1.93 5.86
N ASN A 922 -15.14 1.52 6.39
CA ASN A 922 -15.02 0.26 7.15
C ASN A 922 -15.79 0.29 8.47
N MET A 923 -15.87 1.43 9.17
CA MET A 923 -16.70 1.56 10.37
C MET A 923 -18.18 1.41 10.04
N ILE A 924 -18.65 1.99 8.93
CA ILE A 924 -20.03 1.81 8.45
C ILE A 924 -20.30 0.35 8.08
N VAL A 925 -19.40 -0.29 7.33
CA VAL A 925 -19.51 -1.71 6.95
C VAL A 925 -19.59 -2.61 8.19
N LEU A 926 -18.74 -2.37 9.19
CA LEU A 926 -18.73 -3.13 10.43
C LEU A 926 -20.03 -2.95 11.20
N TRP A 927 -20.51 -1.71 11.33
CA TRP A 927 -21.78 -1.41 11.98
C TRP A 927 -22.95 -2.09 11.26
N ASN A 928 -23.04 -1.94 9.94
CA ASN A 928 -24.07 -2.59 9.14
C ASN A 928 -24.01 -4.11 9.30
N THR A 929 -22.82 -4.73 9.29
CA THR A 929 -22.67 -6.18 9.45
C THR A 929 -23.18 -6.65 10.83
N LEU A 930 -22.86 -5.91 11.91
CA LEU A 930 -23.34 -6.23 13.26
C LEU A 930 -24.87 -6.18 13.35
N TYR A 931 -25.50 -5.14 12.79
CA TYR A 931 -26.95 -5.00 12.84
C TYR A 931 -27.66 -5.96 11.88
N LEU A 932 -27.09 -6.25 10.71
CA LEU A 932 -27.60 -7.30 9.82
C LEU A 932 -27.62 -8.66 10.54
N ASP A 933 -26.53 -9.04 11.22
CA ASP A 933 -26.44 -10.30 11.97
C ASP A 933 -27.48 -10.36 13.10
N ALA A 934 -27.67 -9.26 13.83
CA ALA A 934 -28.68 -9.15 14.88
C ALA A 934 -30.13 -9.23 14.34
N VAL A 935 -30.40 -8.57 13.20
CA VAL A 935 -31.70 -8.63 12.54
C VAL A 935 -31.99 -10.04 12.04
N LEU A 936 -31.02 -10.74 11.45
CA LEU A 936 -31.18 -12.13 11.04
C LEU A 936 -31.47 -13.04 12.24
N ALA A 937 -30.77 -12.85 13.37
CA ALA A 937 -31.05 -13.57 14.60
C ALA A 937 -32.46 -13.29 15.17
N GLN A 938 -32.96 -12.06 15.04
CA GLN A 938 -34.34 -11.72 15.42
C GLN A 938 -35.36 -12.35 14.47
N LEU A 939 -35.17 -12.25 13.15
CA LEU A 939 -36.05 -12.85 12.15
C LEU A 939 -36.18 -14.37 12.34
N ARG A 940 -35.06 -15.06 12.63
CA ARG A 940 -35.08 -16.49 12.95
C ARG A 940 -35.90 -16.80 14.22
N ARG A 941 -35.82 -15.95 15.25
CA ARG A 941 -36.63 -16.10 16.48
C ARG A 941 -38.12 -15.83 16.24
N GLU A 942 -38.45 -14.93 15.32
CA GLU A 942 -39.82 -14.61 14.90
C GLU A 942 -40.42 -15.65 13.93
N GLY A 943 -39.65 -16.68 13.55
CA GLY A 943 -40.08 -17.73 12.64
C GLY A 943 -40.03 -17.35 11.15
N PHE A 944 -39.39 -16.23 10.80
CA PHE A 944 -39.16 -15.85 9.40
C PHE A 944 -38.16 -16.82 8.75
N PRO A 945 -38.43 -17.37 7.55
CA PRO A 945 -37.57 -18.35 6.89
C PRO A 945 -36.33 -17.68 6.28
N VAL A 946 -35.25 -17.55 7.06
CA VAL A 946 -33.93 -17.09 6.58
C VAL A 946 -33.19 -18.25 5.92
N ARG A 947 -33.18 -18.30 4.59
CA ARG A 947 -32.44 -19.30 3.82
C ARG A 947 -30.96 -18.93 3.72
N VAL A 948 -30.07 -19.93 3.81
CA VAL A 948 -28.62 -19.72 3.75
C VAL A 948 -28.20 -19.10 2.41
N GLU A 949 -28.79 -19.53 1.29
CA GLU A 949 -28.52 -18.92 -0.03
C GLU A 949 -28.94 -17.45 -0.14
N ASP A 950 -29.95 -17.02 0.61
CA ASP A 950 -30.44 -15.63 0.59
C ASP A 950 -29.60 -14.74 1.51
N GLU A 951 -29.20 -15.27 2.67
CA GLU A 951 -28.29 -14.62 3.63
C GLU A 951 -26.94 -14.28 3.00
N ALA A 952 -26.35 -15.22 2.24
CA ALA A 952 -25.09 -15.00 1.52
C ALA A 952 -25.18 -13.90 0.45
N ARG A 953 -26.38 -13.48 0.04
CA ARG A 953 -26.64 -12.44 -0.97
C ARG A 953 -27.02 -11.08 -0.36
N LEU A 954 -26.96 -10.95 0.96
CA LEU A 954 -27.05 -9.66 1.65
C LEU A 954 -25.74 -8.88 1.50
N SER A 955 -25.81 -7.55 1.65
CA SER A 955 -24.64 -6.69 1.54
C SER A 955 -24.59 -5.66 2.67
N PRO A 956 -23.42 -5.39 3.26
CA PRO A 956 -23.27 -4.38 4.30
C PRO A 956 -23.12 -2.95 3.75
N PHE A 957 -23.28 -2.73 2.44
CA PHE A 957 -23.09 -1.40 1.83
C PHE A 957 -24.35 -0.54 1.81
N GLY A 958 -25.49 -1.04 2.30
CA GLY A 958 -26.73 -0.26 2.42
C GLY A 958 -26.56 0.95 3.34
N HIS A 959 -27.09 2.11 2.95
CA HIS A 959 -26.86 3.38 3.66
C HIS A 959 -28.10 4.28 3.72
N GLU A 960 -29.28 3.81 3.30
CA GLU A 960 -30.52 4.58 3.36
C GLU A 960 -30.96 4.90 4.79
N HIS A 961 -30.64 4.04 5.76
CA HIS A 961 -30.92 4.23 7.19
C HIS A 961 -29.91 5.15 7.89
N ILE A 962 -28.86 5.61 7.19
CA ILE A 962 -27.79 6.42 7.76
C ILE A 962 -27.96 7.87 7.32
N ASN A 963 -28.12 8.76 8.29
CA ASN A 963 -28.09 10.19 8.01
C ASN A 963 -26.63 10.68 7.87
N MET A 964 -26.25 10.99 6.63
CA MET A 964 -24.90 11.46 6.27
C MET A 964 -24.77 12.99 6.25
N LEU A 965 -25.89 13.74 6.31
CA LEU A 965 -25.94 15.17 6.04
C LEU A 965 -26.58 15.98 7.18
N GLY A 966 -26.10 17.21 7.37
CA GLY A 966 -26.83 18.28 8.09
C GLY A 966 -26.94 18.16 9.61
N ARG A 967 -26.75 16.98 10.21
CA ARG A 967 -26.79 16.77 11.67
C ARG A 967 -25.54 16.01 12.14
N TYR A 968 -24.77 16.65 13.02
CA TYR A 968 -23.56 16.05 13.61
C TYR A 968 -23.72 15.93 15.12
N SER A 969 -24.48 14.92 15.57
CA SER A 969 -24.64 14.61 16.99
C SER A 969 -23.58 13.63 17.46
N PHE A 970 -22.79 14.01 18.48
CA PHE A 970 -21.81 13.13 19.12
C PHE A 970 -22.38 12.54 20.42
N SER A 971 -23.57 11.94 20.31
CA SER A 971 -24.27 11.24 21.40
C SER A 971 -24.13 9.74 21.24
N VAL A 972 -23.83 9.03 22.33
CA VAL A 972 -23.91 7.57 22.38
C VAL A 972 -25.19 7.21 23.14
N PRO A 973 -26.14 6.47 22.54
CA PRO A 973 -27.31 6.00 23.27
C PRO A 973 -26.92 5.19 24.50
N GLU A 974 -27.70 5.27 25.56
CA GLU A 974 -27.39 4.62 26.84
C GLU A 974 -27.20 3.10 26.71
N ALA A 975 -28.02 2.44 25.88
CA ALA A 975 -27.88 1.02 25.56
C ALA A 975 -26.49 0.70 24.98
N VAL A 976 -26.02 1.52 24.03
CA VAL A 976 -24.68 1.36 23.42
C VAL A 976 -23.58 1.61 24.45
N ALA A 977 -23.77 2.58 25.36
CA ALA A 977 -22.82 2.84 26.45
C ALA A 977 -22.72 1.65 27.44
N ARG A 978 -23.79 0.86 27.60
CA ARG A 978 -23.80 -0.41 28.35
C ARG A 978 -23.26 -1.61 27.55
N GLY A 979 -22.89 -1.42 26.28
CA GLY A 979 -22.41 -2.48 25.39
C GLY A 979 -23.51 -3.21 24.59
N GLU A 980 -24.78 -2.87 24.81
CA GLU A 980 -25.94 -3.45 24.12
C GLU A 980 -26.09 -2.89 22.70
N LEU A 981 -26.79 -3.60 21.80
CA LEU A 981 -27.19 -3.06 20.50
C LEU A 981 -28.34 -2.07 20.65
N ARG A 982 -28.48 -1.15 19.70
CA ARG A 982 -29.69 -0.32 19.57
C ARG A 982 -30.90 -1.23 19.36
N PRO A 983 -32.08 -0.84 19.86
CA PRO A 983 -33.30 -1.57 19.54
C PRO A 983 -33.51 -1.57 18.03
N LEU A 984 -33.85 -2.75 17.49
CA LEU A 984 -34.27 -2.89 16.10
C LEU A 984 -35.66 -2.26 15.93
N ASN A 985 -35.96 -1.71 14.75
CA ASN A 985 -37.28 -1.12 14.53
C ASN A 985 -38.35 -2.21 14.60
N PRO A 986 -39.52 -1.93 15.21
CA PRO A 986 -40.65 -2.84 15.18
C PRO A 986 -41.17 -3.02 13.75
N ASP A 987 -41.86 -4.13 13.49
CA ASP A 987 -42.46 -4.40 12.18
C ASP A 987 -43.44 -3.29 11.80
N GLY A 988 -43.17 -2.56 10.70
CA GLY A 988 -44.12 -1.62 10.09
C GLY A 988 -43.80 -0.12 10.18
N ASP A 989 -42.75 0.30 10.90
CA ASP A 989 -42.31 1.70 10.89
C ASP A 989 -41.23 1.94 9.81
N ALA A 990 -41.64 1.93 8.54
CA ALA A 990 -40.81 2.34 7.39
C ALA A 990 -41.12 3.76 6.94
#